data_AF-A0A931XY84-F1
#
_entry.id   AF-A0A931XY84-F1
#
_cell.length_a   1.000
_cell.length_b   1.000
_cell.length_c   1.000
_cell.angle_alpha   90.00
_cell.angle_beta   90.00
_cell.angle_gamma   90.00
#
_symmetry.space_group_name_H-M   'P 1'
#
loop_
_entity.id
_entity.type
_entity.pdbx_description
1 polymer ?
#
loop_
_entity_poly.entity_id
_entity_poly.type
_entity_poly.pdbx_seq_one_letter_code
_entity_poly.pdbx_strand_id
1 'polypeptide(L)'
;MRIARLDLTRYGRFTDRSLDLPAGEVDLHLVVGRNEAGKSTTRAGLSELLFGIDTRTPYAFLHDYQSMRIGAVLERGERRLVIQRRKGNKNTLLGEDGQPLGDGALAPFLGAADRAFFERMFSLDLEALAEGGRQLLDAKDDIGRMLFQASGGLARFGEVLDELDRELEQLWAPRKSGTRAYYTAHDQLEAADKSFKEGVVRAQDFHRAEAAVDEARGEVDRAAQRHATLVRERSRLERIKRVSPALARRRKLLDDVVALANVALLPSSAARDLQDATAKIALADADLERLARDVAQAAATRDAAVVDDKLLSHAADIRAAGERRQQLKSHPGEIGNCITEVHLLTSEVEDLAGRLGWGRGSLDDLRAHMPSELAQQELGRLIAGHEKLLRERDAAAKALADRVAERNRLASDRDPSRDGGPPDALVDALERARKLGDADRARQRLADPAKALSKKVDSARKQLAPWTGDVEALRAVVPPPDEEIEAIASRLARIDQARDQARAERSTASGLLDQRRLEERQVRRDARPVTADELAGARAVRDERWSGLRASIAAGAPPREAEVDELSRLVAEADALAVRRFDAAEASVELQKIRADIELGDQHLASLDARLREHDEARDDARRALVALQRGLGVALDTPAALRAWVHARAHVLDLAAQTQRSPRRPTSCAPR
;
A
#
# COMPACT_ATOMS: atom_id res chain seq x y z
N MET A 1 97.85 45.73 51.89
CA MET A 1 99.25 45.37 51.60
C MET A 1 99.79 46.38 50.63
N ARG A 2 101.04 46.81 50.81
CA ARG A 2 101.76 47.74 49.93
C ARG A 2 103.05 47.08 49.44
N ILE A 3 103.45 47.32 48.20
CA ILE A 3 104.72 46.82 47.64
C ILE A 3 105.66 48.02 47.57
N ALA A 4 106.71 48.02 48.40
CA ALA A 4 107.65 49.13 48.48
C ALA A 4 108.76 49.06 47.43
N ARG A 5 109.11 47.84 47.00
CA ARG A 5 110.09 47.59 45.94
C ARG A 5 109.77 46.27 45.26
N LEU A 6 109.95 46.21 43.93
CA LEU A 6 109.83 44.99 43.14
C LEU A 6 111.15 44.70 42.43
N ASP A 7 111.75 43.55 42.71
CA ASP A 7 113.06 43.12 42.24
C ASP A 7 112.90 42.05 41.14
N LEU A 8 113.09 42.41 39.87
CA LEU A 8 113.06 41.52 38.71
C LEU A 8 114.50 41.08 38.39
N THR A 9 115.04 40.20 39.25
CA THR A 9 116.44 39.76 39.22
C THR A 9 116.76 38.94 37.96
N ARG A 10 116.00 37.89 37.67
CA ARG A 10 116.16 37.10 36.42
C ARG A 10 114.80 36.60 36.01
N TYR A 11 114.01 37.43 35.33
CA TYR A 11 112.62 37.10 35.02
C TYR A 11 112.15 37.74 33.71
N GLY A 12 111.69 36.93 32.76
CA GLY A 12 111.31 37.39 31.43
C GLY A 12 112.48 38.08 30.74
N ARG A 13 112.28 39.35 30.37
CA ARG A 13 113.30 40.19 29.72
C ARG A 13 114.31 40.80 30.71
N PHE A 14 114.03 40.78 32.01
CA PHE A 14 114.77 41.56 32.99
C PHE A 14 115.93 40.76 33.61
N THR A 15 117.10 41.41 33.65
CA THR A 15 118.29 40.97 34.40
C THR A 15 118.64 42.06 35.40
N ASP A 16 118.61 41.71 36.68
CA ASP A 16 118.94 42.51 37.87
C ASP A 16 118.29 43.90 37.89
N ARG A 17 116.97 43.94 37.59
CA ARG A 17 116.21 45.20 37.57
C ARG A 17 115.32 45.36 38.79
N SER A 18 115.59 46.39 39.60
CA SER A 18 114.71 46.79 40.71
C SER A 18 113.84 47.99 40.34
N LEU A 19 112.60 47.98 40.82
CA LEU A 19 111.63 49.07 40.73
C LEU A 19 111.27 49.51 42.15
N ASP A 20 111.79 50.66 42.56
CA ASP A 20 111.44 51.28 43.84
C ASP A 20 110.09 51.99 43.73
N LEU A 21 109.20 51.72 44.68
CA LEU A 21 107.86 52.28 44.79
C LEU A 21 107.77 53.04 46.14
N PRO A 22 108.32 54.27 46.23
CA PRO A 22 108.42 55.01 47.47
C PRO A 22 107.05 55.50 47.95
N ALA A 23 106.82 55.51 49.26
CA ALA A 23 105.56 56.01 49.82
C ALA A 23 105.43 57.52 49.61
N GLY A 24 104.27 57.98 49.13
CA GLY A 24 103.93 59.40 48.99
C GLY A 24 102.55 59.71 49.59
N GLU A 25 102.15 60.98 49.60
CA GLU A 25 100.80 61.38 50.03
C GLU A 25 99.69 60.74 49.17
N VAL A 26 99.98 60.52 47.88
CA VAL A 26 99.16 59.72 46.97
C VAL A 26 100.01 58.54 46.49
N ASP A 27 99.67 57.33 46.92
CA ASP A 27 100.41 56.09 46.64
C ASP A 27 100.00 55.50 45.27
N LEU A 28 100.18 56.30 44.20
CA LEU A 28 99.92 55.92 42.81
C LEU A 28 101.22 55.91 42.01
N HIS A 29 101.55 54.77 41.41
CA HIS A 29 102.76 54.60 40.61
C HIS A 29 102.43 54.25 39.16
N LEU A 30 102.98 55.02 38.21
CA LEU A 30 102.85 54.76 36.78
C LEU A 30 104.16 54.20 36.22
N VAL A 31 104.13 52.96 35.74
CA VAL A 31 105.26 52.33 35.05
C VAL A 31 105.07 52.45 33.54
N VAL A 32 105.80 53.39 32.91
CA VAL A 32 105.68 53.69 31.48
C VAL A 32 106.89 53.17 30.72
N GLY A 33 106.66 52.66 29.52
CA GLY A 33 107.72 52.20 28.61
C GLY A 33 107.17 51.93 27.22
N ARG A 34 108.06 51.82 26.23
CA ARG A 34 107.71 51.46 24.85
C ARG A 34 107.02 50.08 24.79
N ASN A 35 106.39 49.76 23.66
CA ASN A 35 105.89 48.41 23.42
C ASN A 35 107.05 47.40 23.57
N GLU A 36 106.74 46.22 24.12
CA GLU A 36 107.73 45.15 24.40
C GLU A 36 108.82 45.49 25.43
N ALA A 37 108.71 46.63 26.13
CA ALA A 37 109.62 46.98 27.23
C ALA A 37 109.45 46.12 28.50
N GLY A 38 108.50 45.18 28.51
CA GLY A 38 108.28 44.25 29.63
C GLY A 38 107.19 44.65 30.63
N LYS A 39 106.31 45.62 30.33
CA LYS A 39 105.22 46.06 31.23
C LYS A 39 104.30 44.91 31.67
N SER A 40 103.81 44.12 30.71
CA SER A 40 102.96 42.95 31.00
C SER A 40 103.73 41.86 31.75
N THR A 41 105.03 41.71 31.46
CA THR A 41 105.94 40.81 32.19
C THR A 41 106.08 41.23 33.65
N THR A 42 106.19 42.53 33.95
CA THR A 42 106.22 43.05 35.32
C THR A 42 104.92 42.74 36.07
N ARG A 43 103.76 42.93 35.44
CA ARG A 43 102.45 42.59 36.04
C ARG A 43 102.35 41.09 36.35
N ALA A 44 102.68 40.23 35.39
CA ALA A 44 102.66 38.78 35.59
C ALA A 44 103.66 38.36 36.69
N GLY A 45 104.84 38.96 36.70
CA GLY A 45 105.85 38.73 37.74
C GLY A 45 105.36 39.06 39.15
N LEU A 46 104.48 40.05 39.29
CA LEU A 46 103.85 40.36 40.58
C LEU A 46 102.88 39.25 41.03
N SER A 47 102.02 38.76 40.14
CA SER A 47 101.12 37.63 40.47
C SER A 47 101.94 36.37 40.82
N GLU A 48 102.96 36.06 40.02
CA GLU A 48 103.81 34.89 40.25
C GLU A 48 104.66 35.00 41.53
N LEU A 49 105.11 36.22 41.87
CA LEU A 49 105.78 36.48 43.14
C LEU A 49 104.89 36.17 44.34
N LEU A 50 103.61 36.52 44.28
CA LEU A 50 102.67 36.32 45.39
C LEU A 50 102.17 34.87 45.46
N PHE A 51 101.80 34.26 44.32
CA PHE A 51 101.10 32.96 44.30
C PHE A 51 101.91 31.78 43.76
N GLY A 52 102.95 32.03 42.97
CA GLY A 52 103.92 31.01 42.56
C GLY A 52 104.30 31.19 41.10
N ILE A 53 105.57 30.93 40.76
CA ILE A 53 106.00 30.87 39.35
C ILE A 53 105.51 29.54 38.77
N ASP A 54 104.60 29.61 37.81
CA ASP A 54 103.96 28.45 37.19
C ASP A 54 104.99 27.44 36.66
N THR A 55 104.65 26.15 36.69
CA THR A 55 105.51 25.08 36.14
C THR A 55 105.84 25.29 34.68
N ARG A 56 104.93 25.88 33.90
CA ARG A 56 105.10 26.20 32.48
C ARG A 56 105.03 27.72 32.24
N THR A 57 105.86 28.48 32.96
CA THR A 57 105.90 29.94 32.78
C THR A 57 106.45 30.32 31.39
N PRO A 58 105.78 31.18 30.62
CA PRO A 58 106.26 31.63 29.31
C PRO A 58 107.41 32.64 29.43
N TYR A 59 107.79 33.06 30.65
CA TYR A 59 108.76 34.11 30.91
C TYR A 59 110.21 33.60 31.11
N ALA A 60 110.51 32.38 30.67
CA ALA A 60 111.86 31.78 30.74
C ALA A 60 112.61 31.80 29.40
N PHE A 61 112.41 32.86 28.60
CA PHE A 61 113.00 32.95 27.26
C PHE A 61 114.43 33.52 27.26
N LEU A 62 114.82 34.34 28.25
CA LEU A 62 116.19 34.90 28.37
C LEU A 62 117.01 34.21 29.47
N HIS A 63 116.35 33.79 30.54
CA HIS A 63 116.96 33.17 31.71
C HIS A 63 116.39 31.76 31.89
N ASP A 64 117.26 30.77 32.13
CA ASP A 64 116.82 29.40 32.40
C ASP A 64 115.98 29.31 33.69
N TYR A 65 115.17 28.25 33.81
CA TYR A 65 114.32 28.06 34.98
C TYR A 65 115.09 28.03 36.30
N GLN A 66 116.33 27.52 36.36
CA GLN A 66 117.07 27.38 37.62
C GLN A 66 117.54 28.73 38.16
N SER A 67 117.83 29.68 37.27
CA SER A 67 118.30 31.02 37.60
C SER A 67 117.16 32.02 37.80
N MET A 68 115.91 31.67 37.47
CA MET A 68 114.79 32.61 37.58
C MET A 68 114.48 33.04 39.02
N ARG A 69 114.50 34.35 39.27
CA ARG A 69 114.24 34.96 40.58
C ARG A 69 113.45 36.25 40.43
N ILE A 70 112.43 36.41 41.27
CA ILE A 70 111.63 37.64 41.44
C ILE A 70 111.62 37.94 42.93
N GLY A 71 111.82 39.17 43.37
CA GLY A 71 111.69 39.56 44.77
C GLY A 71 110.83 40.79 44.95
N ALA A 72 110.45 41.08 46.18
CA ALA A 72 109.86 42.35 46.55
C ALA A 72 110.08 42.64 48.04
N VAL A 73 109.82 43.89 48.39
CA VAL A 73 109.64 44.31 49.79
C VAL A 73 108.15 44.63 49.99
N LEU A 74 107.49 43.87 50.86
CA LEU A 74 106.07 44.02 51.19
C LEU A 74 105.90 44.74 52.53
N GLU A 75 104.91 45.62 52.60
CA GLU A 75 104.58 46.43 53.78
C GLU A 75 103.10 46.29 54.15
N ARG A 76 102.80 46.18 55.45
CA ARG A 76 101.44 46.25 55.99
C ARG A 76 101.48 46.79 57.42
N GLY A 77 101.09 48.05 57.61
CA GLY A 77 101.29 48.74 58.88
C GLY A 77 102.78 48.84 59.21
N GLU A 78 103.18 48.46 60.42
CA GLU A 78 104.59 48.43 60.86
C GLU A 78 105.37 47.21 60.36
N ARG A 79 104.70 46.23 59.72
CA ARG A 79 105.36 45.00 59.24
C ARG A 79 105.98 45.22 57.87
N ARG A 80 107.27 44.90 57.75
CA ARG A 80 108.04 44.92 56.51
C ARG A 80 108.67 43.54 56.26
N LEU A 81 108.48 42.98 55.07
CA LEU A 81 108.97 41.66 54.71
C LEU A 81 109.67 41.70 53.35
N VAL A 82 110.97 41.38 53.33
CA VAL A 82 111.74 41.19 52.09
C VAL A 82 111.58 39.74 51.67
N ILE A 83 111.11 39.52 50.45
CA ILE A 83 110.89 38.20 49.88
C ILE A 83 111.59 38.05 48.54
N GLN A 84 112.04 36.84 48.25
CA GLN A 84 112.45 36.42 46.92
C GLN A 84 111.80 35.09 46.59
N ARG A 85 111.26 34.95 45.39
CA ARG A 85 110.69 33.73 44.87
C ARG A 85 111.55 33.17 43.75
N ARG A 86 111.97 31.92 43.92
CA ARG A 86 112.64 31.12 42.89
C ARG A 86 111.65 30.22 42.16
N LYS A 87 111.94 29.91 40.91
CA LYS A 87 111.22 28.84 40.19
C LYS A 87 111.54 27.48 40.83
N GLY A 88 110.48 26.75 41.18
CA GLY A 88 110.55 25.39 41.71
C GLY A 88 109.15 24.91 42.11
N ASN A 89 109.05 23.72 42.70
CA ASN A 89 107.77 23.14 43.13
C ASN A 89 107.61 23.10 44.66
N LYS A 90 108.70 23.22 45.43
CA LYS A 90 108.72 23.21 46.90
C LYS A 90 109.72 24.24 47.41
N ASN A 91 109.45 24.86 48.56
CA ASN A 91 110.34 25.82 49.23
C ASN A 91 110.84 26.91 48.25
N THR A 92 109.88 27.56 47.58
CA THR A 92 110.14 28.51 46.49
C THR A 92 110.17 29.97 46.96
N LEU A 93 109.52 30.29 48.06
CA LEU A 93 109.56 31.60 48.70
C LEU A 93 110.71 31.64 49.71
N LEU A 94 111.57 32.64 49.60
CA LEU A 94 112.80 32.83 50.36
C LEU A 94 112.76 34.19 51.07
N GLY A 95 113.40 34.29 52.23
CA GLY A 95 113.62 35.53 52.96
C GLY A 95 114.87 36.27 52.50
N GLU A 96 115.20 37.36 53.19
CA GLU A 96 116.38 38.20 52.92
C GLU A 96 117.71 37.45 53.09
N ASP A 97 117.76 36.49 54.01
CA ASP A 97 118.89 35.62 54.30
C ASP A 97 119.05 34.46 53.30
N GLY A 98 118.15 34.36 52.31
CA GLY A 98 118.13 33.30 51.31
C GLY A 98 117.54 31.97 51.79
N GLN A 99 117.01 31.89 53.01
CA GLN A 99 116.38 30.69 53.56
C GLN A 99 114.88 30.61 53.17
N PRO A 100 114.30 29.41 53.00
CA PRO A 100 112.88 29.27 52.69
C PRO A 100 111.95 29.79 53.79
N LEU A 101 110.96 30.59 53.40
CA LEU A 101 109.86 31.01 54.27
C LEU A 101 108.74 29.95 54.27
N GLY A 102 108.07 29.77 55.42
CA GLY A 102 106.97 28.80 55.55
C GLY A 102 105.73 29.18 54.73
N ASP A 103 104.88 28.20 54.42
CA ASP A 103 103.74 28.33 53.49
C ASP A 103 102.72 29.43 53.87
N GLY A 104 102.64 29.80 55.16
CA GLY A 104 101.77 30.87 55.67
C GLY A 104 102.39 32.27 55.70
N ALA A 105 103.65 32.46 55.27
CA ALA A 105 104.38 33.72 55.45
C ALA A 105 103.72 34.93 54.75
N LEU A 106 103.00 34.71 53.64
CA LEU A 106 102.29 35.76 52.91
C LEU A 106 100.84 35.96 53.38
N ALA A 107 100.27 35.05 54.19
CA ALA A 107 98.88 35.15 54.65
C ALA A 107 98.58 36.47 55.40
N PRO A 108 99.47 36.99 56.27
CA PRO A 108 99.29 38.30 56.90
C PRO A 108 99.30 39.47 55.92
N PHE A 109 99.74 39.31 54.67
CA PHE A 109 99.74 40.37 53.66
C PHE A 109 98.56 40.22 52.68
N LEU A 110 98.22 38.99 52.27
CA LEU A 110 97.19 38.69 51.26
C LEU A 110 95.78 38.44 51.81
N GLY A 111 95.63 38.07 53.09
CA GLY A 111 94.34 37.65 53.64
C GLY A 111 93.83 36.36 52.99
N ALA A 112 92.54 36.30 52.65
CA ALA A 112 91.92 35.15 51.98
C ALA A 112 92.00 35.19 50.44
N ALA A 113 92.75 36.15 49.87
CA ALA A 113 92.88 36.28 48.42
C ALA A 113 93.72 35.13 47.85
N ASP A 114 93.12 34.34 46.96
CA ASP A 114 93.84 33.38 46.12
C ASP A 114 94.28 34.03 44.80
N ARG A 115 95.01 33.27 43.97
CA ARG A 115 95.54 33.75 42.68
C ARG A 115 94.43 34.22 41.75
N ALA A 116 93.36 33.44 41.62
CA ALA A 116 92.27 33.71 40.69
C ALA A 116 91.48 34.95 41.12
N PHE A 117 91.31 35.17 42.41
CA PHE A 117 90.70 36.38 42.96
C PHE A 117 91.60 37.60 42.74
N PHE A 118 92.91 37.48 43.01
CA PHE A 118 93.85 38.59 42.81
C PHE A 118 93.94 39.04 41.35
N GLU A 119 94.03 38.09 40.41
CA GLU A 119 94.11 38.40 38.98
C GLU A 119 92.82 39.05 38.46
N ARG A 120 91.66 38.63 38.97
CA ARG A 120 90.35 39.20 38.57
C ARG A 120 90.05 40.57 39.19
N MET A 121 90.49 40.84 40.42
CA MET A 121 90.11 42.08 41.13
C MET A 121 91.22 43.13 41.22
N PHE A 122 92.49 42.72 41.29
CA PHE A 122 93.62 43.61 41.59
C PHE A 122 94.71 43.64 40.52
N SER A 123 94.70 42.72 39.54
CA SER A 123 95.68 42.66 38.44
C SER A 123 95.04 42.70 37.06
N LEU A 124 94.26 43.75 36.82
CA LEU A 124 93.48 43.92 35.60
C LEU A 124 94.36 44.19 34.37
N ASP A 125 94.05 43.50 33.28
CA ASP A 125 94.48 43.85 31.94
C ASP A 125 93.28 44.20 31.05
N LEU A 126 93.56 44.69 29.85
CA LEU A 126 92.52 45.17 28.93
C LEU A 126 91.51 44.07 28.58
N GLU A 127 91.97 42.83 28.45
CA GLU A 127 91.11 41.70 28.07
C GLU A 127 90.23 41.27 29.24
N ALA A 128 90.79 41.18 30.46
CA ALA A 128 90.05 40.90 31.68
C ALA A 128 88.98 41.96 31.98
N LEU A 129 89.28 43.25 31.74
CA LEU A 129 88.32 44.35 31.87
C LEU A 129 87.15 44.23 30.88
N ALA A 130 87.44 43.91 29.62
CA ALA A 130 86.42 43.76 28.59
C ALA A 130 85.54 42.51 28.82
N GLU A 131 86.12 41.44 29.33
CA GLU A 131 85.39 40.20 29.69
C GLU A 131 84.52 40.41 30.92
N GLY A 132 85.05 41.02 31.99
CA GLY A 132 84.27 41.34 33.19
C GLY A 132 83.08 42.26 32.90
N GLY A 133 83.23 43.23 31.99
CA GLY A 133 82.12 44.09 31.55
C GLY A 133 81.02 43.35 30.80
N ARG A 134 81.36 42.34 30.00
CA ARG A 134 80.38 41.50 29.29
C ARG A 134 79.61 40.58 30.24
N GLN A 135 80.30 39.97 31.20
CA GLN A 135 79.67 39.10 32.21
C GLN A 135 78.73 39.87 33.16
N LEU A 136 78.98 41.16 33.39
CA LEU A 136 78.08 41.99 34.19
C LEU A 136 76.76 42.31 33.47
N LEU A 137 76.77 42.38 32.13
CA LEU A 137 75.60 42.66 31.30
C LEU A 137 74.72 41.43 31.09
N ASP A 138 75.33 40.25 30.96
CA ASP A 138 74.63 38.96 30.92
C ASP A 138 74.36 38.49 32.35
N ALA A 139 73.33 39.06 32.99
CA ALA A 139 72.87 38.84 34.37
C ALA A 139 72.41 37.39 34.70
N LYS A 140 73.08 36.38 34.15
CA LYS A 140 72.87 34.95 34.42
C LYS A 140 73.82 34.40 35.48
N ASP A 141 74.98 35.00 35.69
CA ASP A 141 75.94 34.50 36.68
C ASP A 141 75.78 35.17 38.04
N ASP A 142 76.06 34.38 39.08
CA ASP A 142 75.92 34.68 40.53
C ASP A 142 76.56 36.01 40.95
N ILE A 143 77.50 36.51 40.15
CA ILE A 143 78.19 37.80 40.32
C ILE A 143 77.24 38.98 40.08
N GLY A 144 76.40 38.95 39.04
CA GLY A 144 75.43 40.02 38.78
C GLY A 144 74.37 40.10 39.89
N ARG A 145 73.93 38.94 40.38
CA ARG A 145 73.02 38.84 41.53
C ARG A 145 73.69 39.33 42.82
N MET A 146 74.92 38.93 43.13
CA MET A 146 75.64 39.39 44.33
C MET A 146 75.99 40.87 44.28
N LEU A 147 76.40 41.41 43.13
CA LEU A 147 76.69 42.85 42.98
C LEU A 147 75.44 43.69 43.21
N PHE A 148 74.29 43.33 42.64
CA PHE A 148 73.02 44.04 42.87
C PHE A 148 72.49 43.88 44.31
N GLN A 149 72.66 42.70 44.91
CA GLN A 149 72.29 42.47 46.32
C GLN A 149 73.19 43.26 47.29
N ALA A 150 74.50 43.36 47.01
CA ALA A 150 75.47 44.07 47.84
C ALA A 150 75.43 45.60 47.68
N SER A 151 74.98 46.11 46.52
CA SER A 151 74.96 47.56 46.23
C SER A 151 73.59 48.23 46.37
N GLY A 152 72.47 47.47 46.42
CA GLY A 152 71.12 48.04 46.41
C GLY A 152 70.17 47.64 47.57
N GLY A 153 70.53 46.70 48.44
CA GLY A 153 69.68 46.28 49.58
C GLY A 153 68.36 45.57 49.21
N LEU A 154 68.18 45.17 47.95
CA LEU A 154 66.95 44.55 47.43
C LEU A 154 67.03 43.01 47.47
N ALA A 155 66.77 42.42 48.64
CA ALA A 155 66.82 40.97 48.83
C ALA A 155 65.71 40.18 48.08
N ARG A 156 64.64 40.84 47.60
CA ARG A 156 63.42 40.18 47.08
C ARG A 156 63.34 39.98 45.56
N PHE A 157 64.34 40.40 44.79
CA PHE A 157 64.25 40.34 43.33
C PHE A 157 64.26 38.90 42.77
N GLY A 158 64.98 37.98 43.43
CA GLY A 158 64.99 36.57 43.05
C GLY A 158 63.64 35.89 43.24
N GLU A 159 62.95 36.18 44.34
CA GLU A 159 61.65 35.57 44.67
C GLU A 159 60.56 35.92 43.64
N VAL A 160 60.54 37.17 43.17
CA VAL A 160 59.59 37.63 42.14
C VAL A 160 59.86 36.96 40.79
N LEU A 161 61.14 36.77 40.43
CA LEU A 161 61.52 36.08 39.19
C LEU A 161 61.06 34.62 39.23
N ASP A 162 61.28 33.93 40.36
CA ASP A 162 60.88 32.53 40.56
C ASP A 162 59.34 32.36 40.59
N GLU A 163 58.60 33.38 41.01
CA GLU A 163 57.12 33.39 40.96
C GLU A 163 56.61 33.55 39.52
N LEU A 164 57.19 34.47 38.75
CA LEU A 164 56.87 34.66 37.34
C LEU A 164 57.21 33.43 36.50
N ASP A 165 58.33 32.76 36.76
CA ASP A 165 58.70 31.52 36.07
C ASP A 165 57.70 30.40 36.36
N ARG A 166 57.22 30.27 37.62
CA ARG A 166 56.17 29.30 37.98
C ARG A 166 54.83 29.59 37.32
N GLU A 167 54.43 30.86 37.24
CA GLU A 167 53.21 31.27 36.56
C GLU A 167 53.29 30.97 35.05
N LEU A 168 54.44 31.26 34.44
CA LEU A 168 54.70 30.96 33.03
C LEU A 168 54.62 29.45 32.77
N GLU A 169 55.22 28.60 33.63
CA GLU A 169 55.14 27.14 33.48
C GLU A 169 53.71 26.57 33.54
N GLN A 170 52.82 27.20 34.32
CA GLN A 170 51.40 26.81 34.43
C GLN A 170 50.59 27.28 33.22
N LEU A 171 50.90 28.43 32.67
CA LEU A 171 50.20 28.99 31.52
C LEU A 171 50.65 28.33 30.21
N TRP A 172 51.95 28.25 29.97
CA TRP A 172 52.51 27.83 28.69
C TRP A 172 53.99 27.40 28.77
N ALA A 173 54.35 26.35 28.03
CA ALA A 173 55.75 26.07 27.72
C ALA A 173 55.86 25.38 26.35
N PRO A 174 57.04 25.36 25.71
CA PRO A 174 57.20 24.81 24.35
C PRO A 174 56.76 23.37 24.18
N ARG A 175 56.82 22.57 25.24
CA ARG A 175 56.38 21.17 25.23
C ARG A 175 54.90 21.09 25.61
N LYS A 176 54.04 20.56 24.74
CA LYS A 176 52.60 20.41 25.03
C LYS A 176 52.34 19.61 26.32
N SER A 177 51.43 20.11 27.17
CA SER A 177 50.94 19.42 28.38
C SER A 177 49.46 19.73 28.59
N GLY A 178 48.66 18.74 28.99
CA GLY A 178 47.23 18.89 29.27
C GLY A 178 46.91 19.56 30.61
N THR A 179 47.93 19.82 31.44
CA THR A 179 47.78 20.58 32.70
C THR A 179 47.92 22.09 32.52
N ARG A 180 48.35 22.55 31.33
CA ARG A 180 48.61 23.97 31.07
C ARG A 180 47.40 24.64 30.44
N ALA A 181 47.07 25.83 30.94
CA ALA A 181 45.85 26.54 30.57
C ALA A 181 45.74 26.82 29.06
N TYR A 182 46.85 27.20 28.40
CA TYR A 182 46.85 27.48 26.96
C TYR A 182 46.45 26.26 26.11
N TYR A 183 47.03 25.10 26.37
CA TYR A 183 46.78 23.91 25.54
C TYR A 183 45.39 23.35 25.75
N THR A 184 44.87 23.41 26.98
CA THR A 184 43.47 23.04 27.26
C THR A 184 42.49 23.94 26.51
N ALA A 185 42.73 25.26 26.51
CA ALA A 185 41.89 26.21 25.77
C ALA A 185 42.02 26.03 24.24
N HIS A 186 43.23 25.78 23.74
CA HIS A 186 43.47 25.52 22.32
C HIS A 186 42.77 24.24 21.85
N ASP A 187 42.86 23.15 22.61
CA ASP A 187 42.21 21.88 22.26
C ASP A 187 40.67 22.00 22.32
N GLN A 188 40.13 22.79 23.25
CA GLN A 188 38.69 23.11 23.29
C GLN A 188 38.25 23.93 22.08
N LEU A 189 39.06 24.92 21.67
CA LEU A 189 38.80 25.71 20.46
C LEU A 189 38.80 24.81 19.22
N GLU A 190 39.82 23.97 19.02
CA GLU A 190 39.87 23.05 17.87
C GLU A 190 38.68 22.08 17.85
N ALA A 191 38.28 21.56 19.02
CA ALA A 191 37.11 20.69 19.12
C ALA A 191 35.81 21.41 18.74
N ALA A 192 35.63 22.65 19.21
CA ALA A 192 34.49 23.49 18.84
C ALA A 192 34.49 23.83 17.34
N ASP A 193 35.66 24.16 16.79
CA ASP A 193 35.84 24.52 15.37
C ASP A 193 35.56 23.32 14.45
N LYS A 194 35.96 22.12 14.87
CA LYS A 194 35.65 20.86 14.19
C LYS A 194 34.15 20.56 14.22
N SER A 195 33.53 20.65 15.40
CA SER A 195 32.09 20.44 15.59
C SER A 195 31.26 21.43 14.75
N PHE A 196 31.67 22.70 14.71
CA PHE A 196 31.06 23.72 13.86
C PHE A 196 31.16 23.36 12.38
N LYS A 197 32.35 22.95 11.90
CA LYS A 197 32.55 22.56 10.49
C LYS A 197 31.77 21.29 10.12
N GLU A 198 31.60 20.34 11.03
CA GLU A 198 30.81 19.12 10.82
C GLU A 198 29.29 19.40 10.81
N GLY A 199 28.82 20.34 11.62
CA GLY A 199 27.40 20.74 11.68
C GLY A 199 26.95 21.72 10.59
N VAL A 200 27.88 22.32 9.85
CA VAL A 200 27.58 23.31 8.81
C VAL A 200 27.58 22.65 7.44
N VAL A 201 26.39 22.52 6.85
CA VAL A 201 26.24 22.20 5.42
C VAL A 201 26.67 23.42 4.61
N ARG A 202 27.67 23.24 3.73
CA ARG A 202 28.12 24.32 2.84
C ARG A 202 27.01 24.63 1.83
N ALA A 203 26.81 25.90 1.52
CA ALA A 203 25.82 26.34 0.54
C ALA A 203 25.95 25.62 -0.82
N GLN A 204 27.19 25.33 -1.25
CA GLN A 204 27.45 24.58 -2.48
C GLN A 204 26.94 23.13 -2.41
N ASP A 205 27.13 22.45 -1.27
CA ASP A 205 26.67 21.07 -1.07
C ASP A 205 25.14 21.02 -0.96
N PHE A 206 24.53 22.03 -0.33
CA PHE A 206 23.08 22.20 -0.28
C PHE A 206 22.49 22.41 -1.69
N HIS A 207 23.00 23.37 -2.46
CA HIS A 207 22.52 23.62 -3.82
C HIS A 207 22.75 22.44 -4.77
N ARG A 208 23.83 21.68 -4.58
CA ARG A 208 24.06 20.44 -5.33
C ARG A 208 23.02 19.37 -4.99
N ALA A 209 22.68 19.22 -3.71
CA ALA A 209 21.64 18.29 -3.27
C ALA A 209 20.24 18.73 -3.76
N GLU A 210 19.94 20.02 -3.71
CA GLU A 210 18.71 20.62 -4.23
C GLU A 210 18.57 20.40 -5.75
N ALA A 211 19.62 20.68 -6.52
CA ALA A 211 19.65 20.41 -7.96
C ALA A 211 19.46 18.92 -8.28
N ALA A 212 20.06 18.01 -7.51
CA ALA A 212 19.87 16.57 -7.68
C ALA A 212 18.43 16.12 -7.36
N VAL A 213 17.79 16.73 -6.37
CA VAL A 213 16.36 16.49 -6.05
C VAL A 213 15.47 16.98 -7.18
N ASP A 214 15.71 18.17 -7.70
CA ASP A 214 14.92 18.75 -8.79
C ASP A 214 15.09 17.98 -10.10
N GLU A 215 16.31 17.50 -10.40
CA GLU A 215 16.57 16.61 -11.52
C GLU A 215 15.79 15.30 -11.39
N ALA A 216 15.88 14.64 -10.22
CA ALA A 216 15.16 13.39 -9.95
C ALA A 216 13.63 13.57 -10.03
N ARG A 217 13.10 14.69 -9.52
CA ARG A 217 11.67 15.04 -9.66
C ARG A 217 11.29 15.20 -11.13
N GLY A 218 12.11 15.92 -11.90
CA GLY A 218 11.91 16.07 -13.34
C GLY A 218 11.92 14.73 -14.10
N GLU A 219 12.78 13.79 -13.72
CA GLU A 219 12.78 12.44 -14.31
C GLU A 219 11.50 11.65 -13.97
N VAL A 220 11.03 11.73 -12.72
CA VAL A 220 9.77 11.11 -12.28
C VAL A 220 8.60 11.66 -13.08
N ASP A 221 8.50 12.98 -13.24
CA ASP A 221 7.41 13.62 -13.99
C ASP A 221 7.42 13.20 -15.47
N ARG A 222 8.60 13.16 -16.12
CA ARG A 222 8.73 12.67 -17.49
C ARG A 222 8.36 11.20 -17.62
N ALA A 223 8.72 10.37 -16.63
CA ALA A 223 8.32 8.96 -16.60
C ALA A 223 6.81 8.80 -16.45
N ALA A 224 6.17 9.57 -15.57
CA ALA A 224 4.73 9.57 -15.35
C ALA A 224 3.96 10.00 -16.62
N GLN A 225 4.41 11.07 -17.30
CA GLN A 225 3.82 11.52 -18.56
C GLN A 225 3.94 10.47 -19.68
N ARG A 226 5.11 9.82 -19.79
CA ARG A 226 5.32 8.71 -20.73
C ARG A 226 4.40 7.54 -20.43
N HIS A 227 4.30 7.13 -19.16
CA HIS A 227 3.40 6.07 -18.72
C HIS A 227 1.94 6.39 -19.06
N ALA A 228 1.46 7.59 -18.74
CA ALA A 228 0.08 8.00 -19.05
C ALA A 228 -0.21 7.98 -20.56
N THR A 229 0.77 8.33 -21.39
CA THR A 229 0.65 8.27 -22.85
C THR A 229 0.58 6.82 -23.35
N LEU A 230 1.46 5.95 -22.84
CA LEU A 230 1.46 4.53 -23.20
C LEU A 230 0.20 3.80 -22.74
N VAL A 231 -0.34 4.11 -21.56
CA VAL A 231 -1.61 3.53 -21.08
C VAL A 231 -2.78 3.94 -21.97
N ARG A 232 -2.83 5.21 -22.40
CA ARG A 232 -3.85 5.69 -23.36
C ARG A 232 -3.75 4.95 -24.70
N GLU A 233 -2.53 4.80 -25.23
CA GLU A 233 -2.33 4.08 -26.50
C GLU A 233 -2.64 2.59 -26.36
N ARG A 234 -2.23 1.95 -25.25
CA ARG A 234 -2.60 0.56 -24.95
C ARG A 234 -4.13 0.38 -24.92
N SER A 235 -4.83 1.25 -24.20
CA SER A 235 -6.30 1.19 -24.09
C SER A 235 -6.98 1.37 -25.46
N ARG A 236 -6.46 2.28 -26.29
CA ARG A 236 -6.92 2.48 -27.67
C ARG A 236 -6.72 1.22 -28.51
N LEU A 237 -5.53 0.62 -28.47
CA LEU A 237 -5.18 -0.58 -29.23
C LEU A 237 -5.96 -1.82 -28.75
N GLU A 238 -6.14 -1.99 -27.44
CA GLU A 238 -6.97 -3.05 -26.86
C GLU A 238 -8.43 -2.91 -27.30
N ARG A 239 -8.98 -1.68 -27.32
CA ARG A 239 -10.32 -1.42 -27.84
C ARG A 239 -10.42 -1.79 -29.33
N ILE A 240 -9.44 -1.40 -30.14
CA ILE A 240 -9.40 -1.76 -31.57
C ILE A 240 -9.35 -3.28 -31.72
N LYS A 241 -8.46 -3.96 -30.99
CA LYS A 241 -8.33 -5.43 -31.01
C LYS A 241 -9.62 -6.13 -30.61
N ARG A 242 -10.31 -5.64 -29.57
CA ARG A 242 -11.58 -6.19 -29.07
C ARG A 242 -12.73 -6.01 -30.06
N VAL A 243 -12.81 -4.86 -30.71
CA VAL A 243 -13.97 -4.48 -31.54
C VAL A 243 -13.79 -4.87 -33.01
N SER A 244 -12.55 -4.94 -33.51
CA SER A 244 -12.25 -5.25 -34.92
C SER A 244 -12.90 -6.56 -35.43
N PRO A 245 -12.87 -7.70 -34.70
CA PRO A 245 -13.52 -8.92 -35.17
C PRO A 245 -15.04 -8.80 -35.32
N ALA A 246 -15.69 -8.08 -34.38
CA ALA A 246 -17.13 -7.87 -34.43
C ALA A 246 -17.52 -6.94 -35.59
N LEU A 247 -16.73 -5.89 -35.86
CA LEU A 247 -16.95 -5.01 -37.01
C LEU A 247 -16.70 -5.73 -38.33
N ALA A 248 -15.68 -6.58 -38.42
CA ALA A 248 -15.43 -7.41 -39.59
C ALA A 248 -16.60 -8.39 -39.85
N ARG A 249 -17.10 -9.04 -38.79
CA ARG A 249 -18.30 -9.91 -38.87
C ARG A 249 -19.53 -9.13 -39.30
N ARG A 250 -19.76 -7.93 -38.75
CA ARG A 250 -20.88 -7.07 -39.15
C ARG A 250 -20.78 -6.68 -40.62
N ARG A 251 -19.59 -6.30 -41.10
CA ARG A 251 -19.37 -5.97 -42.51
C ARG A 251 -19.71 -7.16 -43.40
N LYS A 252 -19.18 -8.35 -43.08
CA LYS A 252 -19.53 -9.59 -43.79
C LYS A 252 -21.03 -9.85 -43.82
N LEU A 253 -21.70 -9.76 -42.68
CA LEU A 253 -23.16 -9.99 -42.61
C LEU A 253 -23.95 -8.95 -43.41
N LEU A 254 -23.50 -7.69 -43.45
CA LEU A 254 -24.12 -6.68 -44.30
C LEU A 254 -23.90 -6.97 -45.79
N ASP A 255 -22.70 -7.41 -46.17
CA ASP A 255 -22.40 -7.83 -47.53
C ASP A 255 -23.27 -9.06 -47.91
N ASP A 256 -23.44 -10.03 -47.00
CA ASP A 256 -24.33 -11.19 -47.17
C ASP A 256 -25.80 -10.75 -47.33
N VAL A 257 -26.27 -9.77 -46.55
CA VAL A 257 -27.62 -9.22 -46.69
C VAL A 257 -27.81 -8.52 -48.03
N VAL A 258 -26.83 -7.75 -48.51
CA VAL A 258 -26.87 -7.12 -49.84
C VAL A 258 -26.88 -8.19 -50.93
N ALA A 259 -26.09 -9.26 -50.80
CA ALA A 259 -26.10 -10.38 -51.74
C ALA A 259 -27.46 -11.10 -51.79
N LEU A 260 -28.17 -11.16 -50.65
CA LEU A 260 -29.51 -11.74 -50.52
C LEU A 260 -30.65 -10.75 -50.86
N ALA A 261 -30.35 -9.49 -51.19
CA ALA A 261 -31.37 -8.44 -51.38
C ALA A 261 -32.39 -8.75 -52.50
N ASN A 262 -32.02 -9.59 -53.46
CA ASN A 262 -32.90 -10.00 -54.56
C ASN A 262 -33.62 -11.35 -54.32
N VAL A 263 -33.61 -11.88 -53.09
CA VAL A 263 -34.35 -13.09 -52.75
C VAL A 263 -35.80 -12.72 -52.42
N ALA A 264 -36.76 -13.26 -53.17
CA ALA A 264 -38.17 -13.10 -52.87
C ALA A 264 -38.48 -13.69 -51.48
N LEU A 265 -38.90 -12.83 -50.55
CA LEU A 265 -39.34 -13.25 -49.23
C LEU A 265 -40.67 -13.99 -49.36
N LEU A 266 -40.60 -15.31 -49.27
CA LEU A 266 -41.78 -16.15 -49.24
C LEU A 266 -42.51 -15.99 -47.89
N PRO A 267 -43.86 -15.97 -47.88
CA PRO A 267 -44.63 -16.00 -46.65
C PRO A 267 -44.24 -17.21 -45.78
N SER A 268 -44.41 -17.12 -44.46
CA SER A 268 -44.20 -18.26 -43.56
C SER A 268 -45.09 -19.47 -43.89
N SER A 269 -46.19 -19.25 -44.61
CA SER A 269 -47.07 -20.30 -45.13
C SER A 269 -46.57 -20.97 -46.40
N ALA A 270 -45.57 -20.42 -47.12
CA ALA A 270 -45.23 -20.86 -48.47
C ALA A 270 -44.85 -22.35 -48.58
N ALA A 271 -44.18 -22.91 -47.56
CA ALA A 271 -43.89 -24.35 -47.53
C ALA A 271 -45.17 -25.19 -47.41
N ARG A 272 -46.12 -24.74 -46.59
CA ARG A 272 -47.43 -25.37 -46.43
C ARG A 272 -48.30 -25.17 -47.66
N ASP A 273 -48.33 -23.97 -48.22
CA ASP A 273 -49.07 -23.64 -49.44
C ASP A 273 -48.56 -24.47 -50.63
N LEU A 274 -47.24 -24.67 -50.74
CA LEU A 274 -46.64 -25.54 -51.75
C LEU A 274 -47.02 -27.01 -51.51
N GLN A 275 -46.97 -27.50 -50.27
CA GLN A 275 -47.39 -28.87 -49.94
C GLN A 275 -48.87 -29.10 -50.25
N ASP A 276 -49.74 -28.17 -49.84
CA ASP A 276 -51.18 -28.24 -50.06
C ASP A 276 -51.50 -28.14 -51.56
N ALA A 277 -50.84 -27.26 -52.31
CA ALA A 277 -50.99 -27.15 -53.76
C ALA A 277 -50.49 -28.43 -54.47
N THR A 278 -49.34 -28.98 -54.05
CA THR A 278 -48.80 -30.22 -54.63
C THR A 278 -49.72 -31.41 -54.37
N ALA A 279 -50.28 -31.52 -53.17
CA ALA A 279 -51.27 -32.54 -52.84
C ALA A 279 -52.57 -32.39 -53.65
N LYS A 280 -53.05 -31.15 -53.84
CA LYS A 280 -54.22 -30.87 -54.70
C LYS A 280 -53.97 -31.22 -56.16
N ILE A 281 -52.77 -30.91 -56.69
CA ILE A 281 -52.38 -31.28 -58.05
C ILE A 281 -52.35 -32.79 -58.19
N ALA A 282 -51.70 -33.51 -57.27
CA ALA A 282 -51.64 -34.97 -57.32
C ALA A 282 -53.02 -35.64 -57.26
N LEU A 283 -53.94 -35.11 -56.43
CA LEU A 283 -55.33 -35.57 -56.39
C LEU A 283 -56.07 -35.29 -57.70
N ALA A 284 -55.92 -34.07 -58.24
CA ALA A 284 -56.55 -33.68 -59.50
C ALA A 284 -56.04 -34.51 -60.69
N ASP A 285 -54.73 -34.81 -60.75
CA ASP A 285 -54.13 -35.65 -61.78
C ASP A 285 -54.66 -37.09 -61.70
N ALA A 286 -54.77 -37.65 -60.49
CA ALA A 286 -55.34 -38.98 -60.28
C ALA A 286 -56.83 -39.05 -60.70
N ASP A 287 -57.61 -38.01 -60.41
CA ASP A 287 -58.99 -37.89 -60.86
C ASP A 287 -59.10 -37.76 -62.38
N LEU A 288 -58.21 -36.99 -63.00
CA LEU A 288 -58.15 -36.82 -64.45
C LEU A 288 -57.82 -38.14 -65.14
N GLU A 289 -56.85 -38.91 -64.64
CA GLU A 289 -56.53 -40.25 -65.14
C GLU A 289 -57.70 -41.24 -64.98
N ARG A 290 -58.40 -41.19 -63.83
CA ARG A 290 -59.59 -42.03 -63.60
C ARG A 290 -60.70 -41.67 -64.60
N LEU A 291 -61.05 -40.39 -64.71
CA LEU A 291 -62.10 -39.93 -65.61
C LEU A 291 -61.74 -40.19 -67.08
N ALA A 292 -60.47 -40.04 -67.47
CA ALA A 292 -60.01 -40.38 -68.81
C ALA A 292 -60.21 -41.88 -69.12
N ARG A 293 -59.93 -42.77 -68.16
CA ARG A 293 -60.21 -44.20 -68.28
C ARG A 293 -61.70 -44.48 -68.39
N ASP A 294 -62.52 -43.86 -67.54
CA ASP A 294 -63.98 -44.03 -67.57
C ASP A 294 -64.56 -43.59 -68.94
N VAL A 295 -64.09 -42.46 -69.48
CA VAL A 295 -64.46 -41.98 -70.82
C VAL A 295 -64.03 -42.95 -71.91
N ALA A 296 -62.79 -43.44 -71.85
CA ALA A 296 -62.28 -44.40 -72.83
C ALA A 296 -63.10 -45.71 -72.80
N GLN A 297 -63.44 -46.21 -71.61
CA GLN A 297 -64.25 -47.40 -71.44
C GLN A 297 -65.69 -47.20 -71.91
N ALA A 298 -66.30 -46.05 -71.61
CA ALA A 298 -67.63 -45.71 -72.10
C ALA A 298 -67.66 -45.58 -73.63
N ALA A 299 -66.64 -44.96 -74.23
CA ALA A 299 -66.50 -44.85 -75.68
C ALA A 299 -66.32 -46.22 -76.34
N ALA A 300 -65.46 -47.09 -75.78
CA ALA A 300 -65.28 -48.45 -76.26
C ALA A 300 -66.58 -49.28 -76.15
N THR A 301 -67.33 -49.12 -75.06
CA THR A 301 -68.63 -49.79 -74.87
C THR A 301 -69.65 -49.32 -75.90
N ARG A 302 -69.71 -48.02 -76.20
CA ARG A 302 -70.55 -47.45 -77.27
C ARG A 302 -70.15 -48.01 -78.64
N ASP A 303 -68.87 -48.00 -78.97
CA ASP A 303 -68.39 -48.41 -80.30
C ASP A 303 -68.51 -49.94 -80.53
N ALA A 304 -68.45 -50.73 -79.45
CA ALA A 304 -68.69 -52.17 -79.48
C ALA A 304 -70.18 -52.56 -79.50
N ALA A 305 -71.11 -51.60 -79.31
CA ALA A 305 -72.53 -51.89 -79.34
C ALA A 305 -72.98 -52.18 -80.79
N VAL A 306 -73.23 -53.46 -81.08
CA VAL A 306 -73.79 -53.89 -82.36
C VAL A 306 -75.30 -53.70 -82.31
N VAL A 307 -75.79 -52.73 -83.08
CA VAL A 307 -77.23 -52.47 -83.25
C VAL A 307 -77.78 -53.44 -84.30
N ASP A 308 -78.77 -54.25 -83.92
CA ASP A 308 -79.48 -55.12 -84.87
C ASP A 308 -80.57 -54.31 -85.59
N ASP A 309 -80.22 -53.78 -86.76
CA ASP A 309 -81.13 -52.98 -87.60
C ASP A 309 -82.38 -53.77 -88.04
N LYS A 310 -82.31 -55.10 -88.12
CA LYS A 310 -83.51 -55.91 -88.41
C LYS A 310 -84.46 -55.91 -87.24
N LEU A 311 -83.96 -56.03 -86.00
CA LEU A 311 -84.79 -55.93 -84.80
C LEU A 311 -85.42 -54.53 -84.65
N LEU A 312 -84.66 -53.47 -84.97
CA LEU A 312 -85.17 -52.10 -84.97
C LEU A 312 -86.27 -51.88 -86.03
N SER A 313 -86.16 -52.51 -87.20
CA SER A 313 -87.19 -52.41 -88.25
C SER A 313 -88.54 -52.99 -87.83
N HIS A 314 -88.53 -53.97 -86.91
CA HIS A 314 -89.73 -54.57 -86.32
C HIS A 314 -90.20 -53.88 -85.02
N ALA A 315 -89.63 -52.71 -84.66
CA ALA A 315 -89.93 -52.06 -83.38
C ALA A 315 -91.41 -51.66 -83.21
N ALA A 316 -92.13 -51.37 -84.30
CA ALA A 316 -93.58 -51.11 -84.26
C ALA A 316 -94.37 -52.39 -83.97
N ASP A 317 -94.01 -53.50 -84.63
CA ASP A 317 -94.65 -54.80 -84.47
C ASP A 317 -94.41 -55.39 -83.07
N ILE A 318 -93.19 -55.28 -82.54
CA ILE A 318 -92.82 -55.72 -81.19
C ILE A 318 -93.59 -54.92 -80.13
N ARG A 319 -93.72 -53.60 -80.31
CA ARG A 319 -94.52 -52.75 -79.41
C ARG A 319 -96.00 -53.12 -79.46
N ALA A 320 -96.57 -53.30 -80.66
CA ALA A 320 -97.95 -53.72 -80.83
C ALA A 320 -98.23 -55.12 -80.22
N ALA A 321 -97.29 -56.05 -80.36
CA ALA A 321 -97.37 -57.37 -79.72
C ALA A 321 -97.25 -57.28 -78.18
N GLY A 322 -96.38 -56.41 -77.67
CA GLY A 322 -96.25 -56.12 -76.24
C GLY A 322 -97.53 -55.55 -75.63
N GLU A 323 -98.17 -54.60 -76.30
CA GLU A 323 -99.46 -54.03 -75.91
C GLU A 323 -100.59 -55.07 -75.93
N ARG A 324 -100.68 -55.89 -76.98
CA ARG A 324 -101.66 -56.99 -77.06
C ARG A 324 -101.44 -58.05 -75.98
N ARG A 325 -100.18 -58.38 -75.66
CA ARG A 325 -99.84 -59.28 -74.55
C ARG A 325 -100.32 -58.71 -73.21
N GLN A 326 -100.15 -57.40 -72.99
CA GLN A 326 -100.57 -56.74 -71.76
C GLN A 326 -102.10 -56.78 -71.59
N GLN A 327 -102.86 -56.57 -72.68
CA GLN A 327 -104.33 -56.63 -72.68
C GLN A 327 -104.88 -58.05 -72.48
N LEU A 328 -104.24 -59.08 -73.04
CA LEU A 328 -104.71 -60.47 -72.93
C LEU A 328 -104.23 -61.20 -71.65
N LYS A 329 -103.33 -60.58 -70.88
CA LYS A 329 -102.69 -61.21 -69.70
C LYS A 329 -103.66 -61.57 -68.58
N SER A 330 -104.75 -60.81 -68.41
CA SER A 330 -105.70 -61.01 -67.31
C SER A 330 -106.88 -61.92 -67.68
N HIS A 331 -107.16 -62.14 -68.96
CA HIS A 331 -108.35 -62.89 -69.42
C HIS A 331 -108.44 -64.34 -68.89
N PRO A 332 -107.35 -65.15 -68.81
CA PRO A 332 -107.45 -66.51 -68.26
C PRO A 332 -107.78 -66.51 -66.75
N GLY A 333 -107.27 -65.52 -66.00
CA GLY A 333 -107.55 -65.36 -64.58
C GLY A 333 -108.95 -64.82 -64.30
N GLU A 334 -109.43 -63.88 -65.12
CA GLU A 334 -110.79 -63.33 -65.01
C GLU A 334 -111.87 -64.38 -65.33
N ILE A 335 -111.67 -65.22 -66.35
CA ILE A 335 -112.58 -66.33 -66.66
C ILE A 335 -112.59 -67.36 -65.52
N GLY A 336 -111.42 -67.70 -64.96
CA GLY A 336 -111.32 -68.62 -63.83
C GLY A 336 -111.99 -68.09 -62.55
N ASN A 337 -111.85 -66.78 -62.28
CA ASN A 337 -112.50 -66.15 -61.14
C ASN A 337 -114.02 -66.14 -61.27
N CYS A 338 -114.59 -65.79 -62.43
CA CYS A 338 -116.04 -65.80 -62.62
C CYS A 338 -116.66 -67.20 -62.50
N ILE A 339 -115.98 -68.25 -62.99
CA ILE A 339 -116.47 -69.63 -62.84
C ILE A 339 -116.45 -70.06 -61.36
N THR A 340 -115.37 -69.72 -60.65
CA THR A 340 -115.23 -70.03 -59.22
C THR A 340 -116.27 -69.28 -58.38
N GLU A 341 -116.53 -68.02 -58.70
CA GLU A 341 -117.50 -67.16 -58.02
C GLU A 341 -118.94 -67.66 -58.21
N VAL A 342 -119.32 -68.10 -59.42
CA VAL A 342 -120.63 -68.72 -59.66
C VAL A 342 -120.79 -70.02 -58.87
N HIS A 343 -119.76 -70.86 -58.81
CA HIS A 343 -119.81 -72.12 -58.05
C HIS A 343 -119.89 -71.87 -56.54
N LEU A 344 -119.13 -70.91 -56.02
CA LEU A 344 -119.15 -70.55 -54.59
C LEU A 344 -120.51 -69.99 -54.18
N LEU A 345 -121.03 -69.00 -54.92
CA LEU A 345 -122.33 -68.38 -54.62
C LEU A 345 -123.48 -69.37 -54.77
N THR A 346 -123.41 -70.30 -55.72
CA THR A 346 -124.41 -71.38 -55.84
C THR A 346 -124.36 -72.32 -54.63
N SER A 347 -123.15 -72.71 -54.18
CA SER A 347 -122.99 -73.54 -52.98
C SER A 347 -123.43 -72.84 -51.70
N GLU A 348 -123.18 -71.53 -51.54
CA GLU A 348 -123.64 -70.75 -50.39
C GLU A 348 -125.16 -70.65 -50.35
N VAL A 349 -125.80 -70.43 -51.51
CA VAL A 349 -127.27 -70.40 -51.58
C VAL A 349 -127.87 -71.77 -51.27
N GLU A 350 -127.26 -72.87 -51.74
CA GLU A 350 -127.69 -74.22 -51.38
C GLU A 350 -127.53 -74.55 -49.88
N ASP A 351 -126.42 -74.14 -49.26
CA ASP A 351 -126.17 -74.36 -47.82
C ASP A 351 -127.11 -73.51 -46.95
N LEU A 352 -127.29 -72.23 -47.29
CA LEU A 352 -128.22 -71.33 -46.60
C LEU A 352 -129.68 -71.80 -46.76
N ALA A 353 -130.07 -72.27 -47.94
CA ALA A 353 -131.37 -72.90 -48.16
C ALA A 353 -131.55 -74.16 -47.30
N GLY A 354 -130.52 -75.01 -47.23
CA GLY A 354 -130.51 -76.20 -46.38
C GLY A 354 -130.66 -75.87 -44.90
N ARG A 355 -129.97 -74.83 -44.40
CA ARG A 355 -130.07 -74.37 -43.01
C ARG A 355 -131.44 -73.77 -42.66
N LEU A 356 -132.15 -73.22 -43.65
CA LEU A 356 -133.53 -72.74 -43.51
C LEU A 356 -134.59 -73.85 -43.71
N GLY A 357 -134.15 -75.09 -43.95
CA GLY A 357 -135.03 -76.25 -44.14
C GLY A 357 -135.77 -76.27 -45.48
N TRP A 358 -135.32 -75.47 -46.46
CA TRP A 358 -135.90 -75.41 -47.80
C TRP A 358 -135.33 -76.55 -48.67
N GLY A 359 -136.19 -77.20 -49.47
CA GLY A 359 -135.77 -78.31 -50.34
C GLY A 359 -134.75 -77.86 -51.38
N ARG A 360 -133.85 -78.76 -51.79
CA ARG A 360 -132.88 -78.53 -52.88
C ARG A 360 -133.61 -78.44 -54.24
N GLY A 361 -134.28 -77.33 -54.50
CA GLY A 361 -134.88 -76.99 -55.79
C GLY A 361 -133.95 -76.13 -56.64
N SER A 362 -134.43 -75.70 -57.81
CA SER A 362 -133.74 -74.73 -58.66
C SER A 362 -133.52 -73.41 -57.92
N LEU A 363 -132.50 -72.61 -58.27
CA LEU A 363 -132.29 -71.25 -57.74
C LEU A 363 -133.55 -70.37 -57.88
N ASP A 364 -134.39 -70.62 -58.88
CA ASP A 364 -135.66 -69.92 -59.07
C ASP A 364 -136.73 -70.33 -58.04
N ASP A 365 -136.68 -71.54 -57.48
CA ASP A 365 -137.60 -71.99 -56.42
C ASP A 365 -137.26 -71.35 -55.06
N LEU A 366 -135.97 -71.12 -54.78
CA LEU A 366 -135.50 -70.50 -53.53
C LEU A 366 -135.86 -69.00 -53.45
N ARG A 367 -135.86 -68.30 -54.59
CA ARG A 367 -136.28 -66.89 -54.65
C ARG A 367 -137.75 -66.70 -54.23
N ALA A 368 -138.60 -67.70 -54.44
CA ALA A 368 -140.02 -67.62 -54.09
C ALA A 368 -140.30 -67.75 -52.57
N HIS A 369 -139.33 -68.22 -51.77
CA HIS A 369 -139.52 -68.50 -50.32
C HIS A 369 -138.99 -67.40 -49.39
N MET A 370 -138.38 -66.32 -49.92
CA MET A 370 -137.75 -65.26 -49.12
C MET A 370 -138.74 -64.41 -48.29
N PRO A 371 -138.46 -64.13 -46.99
CA PRO A 371 -139.28 -63.23 -46.16
C PRO A 371 -139.30 -61.78 -46.68
N SER A 372 -140.36 -61.03 -46.34
CA SER A 372 -140.56 -59.66 -46.82
C SER A 372 -139.52 -58.65 -46.30
N GLU A 373 -139.31 -57.59 -47.08
CA GLU A 373 -138.27 -56.57 -46.91
C GLU A 373 -138.27 -55.89 -45.52
N LEU A 374 -139.44 -55.78 -44.88
CA LEU A 374 -139.60 -55.22 -43.52
C LEU A 374 -138.92 -56.07 -42.43
N ALA A 375 -138.93 -57.40 -42.55
CA ALA A 375 -138.34 -58.29 -41.54
C ALA A 375 -136.79 -58.29 -41.57
N GLN A 376 -136.18 -57.94 -42.71
CA GLN A 376 -134.72 -57.92 -42.87
C GLN A 376 -134.07 -56.68 -42.24
N GLN A 377 -134.77 -55.54 -42.19
CA GLN A 377 -134.23 -54.29 -41.65
C GLN A 377 -134.02 -54.31 -40.12
N GLU A 378 -134.89 -55.00 -39.38
CA GLU A 378 -134.85 -55.03 -37.92
C GLU A 378 -133.68 -55.88 -37.38
N LEU A 379 -133.32 -56.93 -38.12
CA LEU A 379 -132.17 -57.80 -37.84
C LEU A 379 -130.83 -57.04 -38.00
N GLY A 380 -130.73 -56.17 -39.00
CA GLY A 380 -129.53 -55.36 -39.25
C GLY A 380 -129.20 -54.37 -38.12
N ARG A 381 -130.21 -53.86 -37.41
CA ARG A 381 -130.00 -52.89 -36.32
C ARG A 381 -129.29 -53.48 -35.10
N LEU A 382 -129.55 -54.76 -34.78
CA LEU A 382 -128.98 -55.41 -33.60
C LEU A 382 -127.48 -55.75 -33.79
N ILE A 383 -127.06 -56.03 -35.03
CA ILE A 383 -125.66 -56.37 -35.35
C ILE A 383 -124.74 -55.16 -35.23
N ALA A 384 -125.17 -53.98 -35.68
CA ALA A 384 -124.37 -52.75 -35.65
C ALA A 384 -124.04 -52.24 -34.22
N GLY A 385 -124.86 -52.59 -33.22
CA GLY A 385 -124.61 -52.21 -31.82
C GLY A 385 -123.43 -52.93 -31.17
N HIS A 386 -123.09 -54.15 -31.63
CA HIS A 386 -122.05 -54.98 -31.04
C HIS A 386 -120.63 -54.54 -31.44
N GLU A 387 -120.44 -54.08 -32.68
CA GLU A 387 -119.12 -53.67 -33.19
C GLU A 387 -118.55 -52.42 -32.50
N LYS A 388 -119.41 -51.52 -31.99
CA LYS A 388 -118.97 -50.27 -31.36
C LYS A 388 -118.19 -50.52 -30.05
N LEU A 389 -118.61 -51.50 -29.25
CA LEU A 389 -118.01 -51.81 -27.95
C LEU A 389 -116.60 -52.44 -28.06
N LEU A 390 -116.29 -53.11 -29.18
CA LEU A 390 -114.97 -53.72 -29.40
C LEU A 390 -113.86 -52.68 -29.66
N ARG A 391 -114.18 -51.55 -30.30
CA ARG A 391 -113.19 -50.51 -30.65
C ARG A 391 -112.66 -49.70 -29.45
N GLU A 392 -113.46 -49.55 -28.39
CA GLU A 392 -113.08 -48.78 -27.20
C GLU A 392 -112.03 -49.50 -26.32
N ARG A 393 -112.02 -50.84 -26.34
CA ARG A 393 -111.04 -51.67 -25.63
C ARG A 393 -109.61 -51.48 -26.15
N ASP A 394 -109.43 -51.43 -27.46
CA ASP A 394 -108.11 -51.49 -28.09
C ASP A 394 -107.31 -50.17 -27.98
N ALA A 395 -108.00 -49.04 -27.82
CA ALA A 395 -107.36 -47.73 -27.63
C ALA A 395 -106.66 -47.58 -26.27
N ALA A 396 -107.18 -48.20 -25.21
CA ALA A 396 -106.63 -48.10 -23.86
C ALA A 396 -105.31 -48.87 -23.68
N ALA A 397 -105.09 -49.96 -24.44
CA ALA A 397 -103.89 -50.78 -24.34
C ALA A 397 -102.62 -50.08 -24.87
N LYS A 398 -102.76 -49.18 -25.86
CA LYS A 398 -101.63 -48.50 -26.52
C LYS A 398 -100.97 -47.44 -25.63
N ALA A 399 -101.72 -46.75 -24.78
CA ALA A 399 -101.22 -45.66 -23.93
C ALA A 399 -100.30 -46.13 -22.77
N LEU A 400 -100.41 -47.39 -22.35
CA LEU A 400 -99.60 -47.98 -21.27
C LEU A 400 -98.16 -48.30 -21.72
N ALA A 401 -97.98 -48.65 -23.00
CA ALA A 401 -96.69 -49.05 -23.56
C ALA A 401 -95.68 -47.88 -23.64
N ASP A 402 -96.14 -46.68 -23.99
CA ASP A 402 -95.28 -45.51 -24.20
C ASP A 402 -94.64 -44.99 -22.90
N ARG A 403 -95.31 -45.15 -21.75
CA ARG A 403 -94.82 -44.67 -20.43
C ARG A 403 -93.75 -45.56 -19.79
N VAL A 404 -93.62 -46.81 -20.24
CA VAL A 404 -92.60 -47.76 -19.74
C VAL A 404 -91.23 -47.51 -20.40
N ALA A 405 -91.22 -47.03 -21.65
CA ALA A 405 -89.99 -46.74 -22.40
C ALA A 405 -89.22 -45.51 -21.87
N GLU A 406 -89.94 -44.53 -21.32
CA GLU A 406 -89.39 -43.27 -20.79
C GLU A 406 -88.61 -43.47 -19.46
N ARG A 407 -89.02 -44.44 -18.65
CA ARG A 407 -88.40 -44.81 -17.35
C ARG A 407 -87.01 -45.45 -17.50
N ASN A 408 -86.76 -46.18 -18.59
CA ASN A 408 -85.53 -46.95 -18.76
C ASN A 408 -84.35 -46.10 -19.29
N ARG A 409 -84.58 -44.86 -19.75
CA ARG A 409 -83.53 -43.92 -20.23
C ARG A 409 -82.81 -43.14 -19.11
N LEU A 410 -83.35 -43.10 -17.89
CA LEU A 410 -82.82 -42.29 -16.76
C LEU A 410 -81.99 -43.08 -15.73
N ALA A 411 -81.67 -44.35 -16.00
CA ALA A 411 -81.01 -45.25 -15.05
C ALA A 411 -79.57 -45.67 -15.43
N SER A 412 -78.96 -45.10 -16.47
CA SER A 412 -77.67 -45.54 -17.02
C SER A 412 -76.45 -44.66 -16.72
N ASP A 413 -76.49 -43.79 -15.69
CA ASP A 413 -75.43 -42.79 -15.39
C ASP A 413 -74.62 -43.04 -14.09
N ARG A 414 -74.38 -44.31 -13.69
CA ARG A 414 -73.42 -44.66 -12.62
C ARG A 414 -72.60 -45.93 -12.94
N ASP A 415 -71.28 -45.74 -12.96
CA ASP A 415 -70.06 -46.59 -13.08
C ASP A 415 -70.14 -48.02 -12.46
N PRO A 416 -69.36 -49.09 -12.84
CA PRO A 416 -67.91 -49.05 -13.15
C PRO A 416 -67.33 -50.04 -14.22
N SER A 417 -66.07 -49.77 -14.60
CA SER A 417 -65.00 -50.72 -15.00
C SER A 417 -65.20 -51.68 -16.19
N ARG A 418 -64.41 -51.48 -17.25
CA ARG A 418 -64.09 -52.49 -18.29
C ARG A 418 -62.59 -52.72 -18.36
N ASP A 419 -62.18 -53.97 -18.27
CA ASP A 419 -60.85 -54.45 -18.65
C ASP A 419 -60.98 -55.83 -19.32
N GLY A 420 -60.19 -56.09 -20.36
CA GLY A 420 -60.11 -57.41 -21.01
C GLY A 420 -59.66 -57.40 -22.48
N GLY A 421 -58.34 -57.47 -22.72
CA GLY A 421 -57.75 -57.97 -23.98
C GLY A 421 -56.56 -57.14 -24.52
N PRO A 422 -55.51 -57.76 -25.09
CA PRO A 422 -54.11 -57.38 -24.87
C PRO A 422 -53.57 -56.32 -25.85
N PRO A 423 -52.72 -55.36 -25.41
CA PRO A 423 -51.96 -54.52 -26.31
C PRO A 423 -50.58 -55.10 -26.61
N ASP A 424 -50.12 -54.89 -27.85
CA ASP A 424 -48.85 -55.28 -28.50
C ASP A 424 -47.54 -54.92 -27.76
N ALA A 425 -47.63 -54.38 -26.54
CA ALA A 425 -46.50 -53.98 -25.71
C ALA A 425 -45.63 -55.16 -25.23
N LEU A 426 -46.13 -56.40 -25.25
CA LEU A 426 -45.37 -57.59 -24.84
C LEU A 426 -44.41 -58.10 -25.93
N VAL A 427 -44.70 -57.85 -27.21
CA VAL A 427 -43.83 -58.22 -28.34
C VAL A 427 -42.65 -57.24 -28.45
N ASP A 428 -42.91 -55.94 -28.24
CA ASP A 428 -41.88 -54.90 -28.17
C ASP A 428 -41.00 -54.99 -26.90
N ALA A 429 -41.50 -55.59 -25.82
CA ALA A 429 -40.71 -55.83 -24.61
C ALA A 429 -39.67 -56.97 -24.80
N LEU A 430 -39.98 -57.96 -25.64
CA LEU A 430 -39.11 -59.10 -25.92
C LEU A 430 -37.95 -58.76 -26.88
N GLU A 431 -38.16 -57.85 -27.84
CA GLU A 431 -37.08 -57.34 -28.72
C GLU A 431 -36.12 -56.38 -28.01
N ARG A 432 -36.62 -55.56 -27.07
CA ARG A 432 -35.78 -54.66 -26.26
C ARG A 432 -34.88 -55.41 -25.26
N ALA A 433 -35.33 -56.56 -24.76
CA ALA A 433 -34.52 -57.41 -23.89
C ALA A 433 -33.37 -58.12 -24.63
N ARG A 434 -33.53 -58.44 -25.93
CA ARG A 434 -32.51 -59.14 -26.74
C ARG A 434 -31.39 -58.23 -27.28
N LYS A 435 -31.56 -56.90 -27.24
CA LYS A 435 -30.54 -55.89 -27.65
C LYS A 435 -29.59 -55.44 -26.52
N LEU A 436 -29.74 -55.96 -25.30
CA LEU A 436 -28.82 -55.68 -24.19
C LEU A 436 -27.55 -56.54 -24.32
N GLY A 437 -26.62 -56.05 -25.14
CA GLY A 437 -25.22 -56.47 -25.07
C GLY A 437 -24.55 -56.00 -23.76
N ASP A 438 -23.69 -56.87 -23.23
CA ASP A 438 -22.67 -56.65 -22.19
C ASP A 438 -23.04 -55.68 -21.04
N ALA A 439 -23.85 -56.19 -20.10
CA ALA A 439 -24.31 -55.48 -18.91
C ALA A 439 -23.17 -55.01 -17.98
N ASP A 440 -21.96 -55.57 -18.10
CA ASP A 440 -20.82 -55.17 -17.27
C ASP A 440 -20.06 -53.95 -17.83
N ARG A 441 -19.99 -53.78 -19.17
CA ARG A 441 -19.50 -52.54 -19.80
C ARG A 441 -20.43 -51.34 -19.57
N ALA A 442 -21.74 -51.57 -19.52
CA ALA A 442 -22.72 -50.53 -19.18
C ALA A 442 -22.62 -50.10 -17.69
N ARG A 443 -22.36 -51.05 -16.78
CA ARG A 443 -22.09 -50.77 -15.35
C ARG A 443 -20.79 -50.00 -15.13
N GLN A 444 -19.72 -50.29 -15.87
CA GLN A 444 -18.47 -49.53 -15.81
C GLN A 444 -18.62 -48.10 -16.36
N ARG A 445 -19.30 -47.93 -17.52
CA ARG A 445 -19.57 -46.61 -18.12
C ARG A 445 -20.39 -45.66 -17.23
N LEU A 446 -21.20 -46.19 -16.30
CA LEU A 446 -21.97 -45.40 -15.32
C LEU A 446 -21.25 -45.24 -13.97
N ALA A 447 -20.29 -46.12 -13.63
CA ALA A 447 -19.54 -46.06 -12.38
C ALA A 447 -18.36 -45.06 -12.41
N ASP A 448 -17.70 -44.90 -13.56
CA ASP A 448 -16.56 -43.98 -13.70
C ASP A 448 -16.95 -42.50 -13.57
N PRO A 449 -18.06 -42.00 -14.16
CA PRO A 449 -18.52 -40.63 -13.97
C PRO A 449 -18.93 -40.35 -12.53
N ALA A 450 -19.54 -41.32 -11.83
CA ALA A 450 -19.97 -41.17 -10.44
C ALA A 450 -18.77 -41.07 -9.47
N LYS A 451 -17.71 -41.86 -9.68
CA LYS A 451 -16.45 -41.73 -8.94
C LYS A 451 -15.72 -40.42 -9.27
N ALA A 452 -15.74 -39.99 -10.54
CA ALA A 452 -15.14 -38.73 -10.96
C ALA A 452 -15.88 -37.52 -10.37
N LEU A 453 -17.21 -37.53 -10.32
CA LEU A 453 -18.02 -36.48 -9.67
C LEU A 453 -17.78 -36.46 -8.16
N SER A 454 -17.73 -37.61 -7.49
CA SER A 454 -17.43 -37.70 -6.05
C SER A 454 -16.04 -37.11 -5.73
N LYS A 455 -15.01 -37.42 -6.52
CA LYS A 455 -13.69 -36.79 -6.38
C LYS A 455 -13.72 -35.28 -6.63
N LYS A 456 -14.52 -34.80 -7.58
CA LYS A 456 -14.71 -33.37 -7.85
C LYS A 456 -15.42 -32.66 -6.69
N VAL A 457 -16.44 -33.27 -6.09
CA VAL A 457 -17.12 -32.76 -4.88
C VAL A 457 -16.14 -32.66 -3.71
N ASP A 458 -15.33 -33.69 -3.46
CA ASP A 458 -14.32 -33.67 -2.40
C ASP A 458 -13.22 -32.63 -2.66
N SER A 459 -12.77 -32.48 -3.91
CA SER A 459 -11.79 -31.47 -4.31
C SER A 459 -12.34 -30.04 -4.16
N ALA A 460 -13.57 -29.79 -4.58
CA ALA A 460 -14.23 -28.50 -4.45
C ALA A 460 -14.54 -28.17 -2.97
N ARG A 461 -14.87 -29.18 -2.16
CA ARG A 461 -15.05 -29.01 -0.70
C ARG A 461 -13.74 -28.59 -0.01
N LYS A 462 -12.60 -29.15 -0.42
CA LYS A 462 -11.28 -28.74 0.11
C LYS A 462 -10.93 -27.28 -0.20
N GLN A 463 -11.53 -26.67 -1.21
CA GLN A 463 -11.36 -25.25 -1.53
C GLN A 463 -12.18 -24.31 -0.65
N LEU A 464 -13.10 -24.83 0.19
CA LEU A 464 -13.88 -24.04 1.16
C LEU A 464 -13.15 -23.78 2.48
N ALA A 465 -11.87 -24.15 2.59
CA ALA A 465 -11.04 -23.86 3.77
C ALA A 465 -11.11 -22.36 4.11
N PRO A 466 -11.31 -21.98 5.39
CA PRO A 466 -11.13 -22.80 6.61
C PRO A 466 -12.32 -23.70 7.00
N TRP A 467 -13.41 -23.74 6.24
CA TRP A 467 -14.56 -24.58 6.53
C TRP A 467 -14.25 -26.07 6.29
N THR A 468 -14.62 -26.96 7.23
CA THR A 468 -14.20 -28.39 7.23
C THR A 468 -15.33 -29.41 7.36
N GLY A 469 -16.60 -28.99 7.28
CA GLY A 469 -17.77 -29.89 7.41
C GLY A 469 -18.01 -30.82 6.20
N ASP A 470 -19.12 -31.58 6.25
CA ASP A 470 -19.59 -32.44 5.16
C ASP A 470 -20.69 -31.76 4.31
N VAL A 471 -21.03 -32.35 3.16
CA VAL A 471 -21.98 -31.74 2.21
C VAL A 471 -23.37 -31.47 2.84
N GLU A 472 -23.76 -32.26 3.83
CA GLU A 472 -25.03 -32.12 4.55
C GLU A 472 -25.00 -30.94 5.52
N ALA A 473 -23.92 -30.79 6.28
CA ALA A 473 -23.64 -29.58 7.06
C ALA A 473 -23.55 -28.33 6.16
N LEU A 474 -22.97 -28.44 4.95
CA LEU A 474 -22.88 -27.32 4.00
C LEU A 474 -24.26 -26.86 3.51
N ARG A 475 -25.22 -27.78 3.34
CA ARG A 475 -26.62 -27.44 2.98
C ARG A 475 -27.33 -26.67 4.09
N ALA A 476 -27.05 -27.01 5.34
CA ALA A 476 -27.64 -26.35 6.51
C ALA A 476 -27.10 -24.92 6.74
N VAL A 477 -25.91 -24.59 6.22
CA VAL A 477 -25.38 -23.21 6.28
C VAL A 477 -26.22 -22.28 5.41
N VAL A 478 -26.85 -21.26 6.00
CA VAL A 478 -27.58 -20.22 5.26
C VAL A 478 -26.60 -19.10 4.92
N PRO A 479 -26.27 -18.87 3.62
CA PRO A 479 -25.41 -17.75 3.25
C PRO A 479 -26.17 -16.42 3.38
N PRO A 480 -25.50 -15.31 3.76
CA PRO A 480 -26.10 -13.99 3.66
C PRO A 480 -26.41 -13.66 2.18
N PRO A 481 -27.46 -12.86 1.91
CA PRO A 481 -27.81 -12.48 0.54
C PRO A 481 -26.72 -11.62 -0.08
N ASP A 482 -26.48 -11.79 -1.39
CA ASP A 482 -25.43 -11.06 -2.13
C ASP A 482 -25.60 -9.53 -2.06
N GLU A 483 -26.84 -9.05 -1.90
CA GLU A 483 -27.17 -7.64 -1.72
C GLU A 483 -26.59 -7.06 -0.42
N GLU A 484 -26.63 -7.81 0.69
CA GLU A 484 -26.05 -7.38 1.96
C GLU A 484 -24.51 -7.37 1.91
N ILE A 485 -23.92 -8.37 1.23
CA ILE A 485 -22.47 -8.42 0.99
C ILE A 485 -22.03 -7.22 0.13
N GLU A 486 -22.77 -6.90 -0.94
CA GLU A 486 -22.49 -5.74 -1.80
C GLU A 486 -22.69 -4.41 -1.06
N ALA A 487 -23.73 -4.29 -0.23
CA ALA A 487 -23.98 -3.09 0.56
C ALA A 487 -22.81 -2.80 1.52
N ILE A 488 -22.27 -3.81 2.20
CA ILE A 488 -21.09 -3.65 3.06
C ILE A 488 -19.84 -3.37 2.24
N ALA A 489 -19.63 -4.04 1.10
CA ALA A 489 -18.50 -3.79 0.20
C ALA A 489 -18.48 -2.34 -0.29
N SER A 490 -19.62 -1.86 -0.80
CA SER A 490 -19.81 -0.49 -1.26
C SER A 490 -19.70 0.54 -0.11
N ARG A 491 -20.14 0.19 1.11
CA ARG A 491 -19.95 1.04 2.30
C ARG A 491 -18.47 1.16 2.68
N LEU A 492 -17.74 0.04 2.76
CA LEU A 492 -16.30 0.03 3.06
C LEU A 492 -15.51 0.81 2.01
N ALA A 493 -15.79 0.59 0.72
CA ALA A 493 -15.12 1.30 -0.36
C ALA A 493 -15.32 2.82 -0.29
N ARG A 494 -16.55 3.29 0.00
CA ARG A 494 -16.83 4.72 0.18
C ARG A 494 -16.11 5.32 1.39
N ILE A 495 -16.07 4.59 2.51
CA ILE A 495 -15.37 5.04 3.73
C ILE A 495 -13.87 5.09 3.49
N ASP A 496 -13.28 4.06 2.88
CA ASP A 496 -11.84 4.02 2.56
C ASP A 496 -11.47 5.17 1.60
N GLN A 497 -12.29 5.44 0.58
CA GLN A 497 -12.08 6.59 -0.31
C GLN A 497 -12.15 7.94 0.42
N ALA A 498 -13.17 8.16 1.26
CA ALA A 498 -13.33 9.40 2.03
C ALA A 498 -12.16 9.60 3.01
N ARG A 499 -11.70 8.51 3.64
CA ARG A 499 -10.55 8.49 4.54
C ARG A 499 -9.25 8.84 3.81
N ASP A 500 -9.00 8.24 2.65
CA ASP A 500 -7.79 8.52 1.87
C ASP A 500 -7.78 9.98 1.37
N GLN A 501 -8.94 10.51 0.99
CA GLN A 501 -9.10 11.93 0.67
C GLN A 501 -8.79 12.83 1.89
N ALA A 502 -9.37 12.54 3.05
CA ALA A 502 -9.11 13.30 4.28
C ALA A 502 -7.63 13.23 4.70
N ARG A 503 -6.93 12.11 4.46
CA ARG A 503 -5.49 11.97 4.70
C ARG A 503 -4.67 12.87 3.77
N ALA A 504 -5.04 12.92 2.49
CA ALA A 504 -4.38 13.79 1.52
C ALA A 504 -4.59 15.28 1.85
N GLU A 505 -5.82 15.66 2.22
CA GLU A 505 -6.16 17.01 2.72
C GLU A 505 -5.31 17.36 3.95
N ARG A 506 -5.24 16.46 4.93
CA ARG A 506 -4.43 16.64 6.15
C ARG A 506 -2.95 16.81 5.84
N SER A 507 -2.39 15.98 4.97
CA SER A 507 -0.98 16.07 4.58
C SER A 507 -0.66 17.42 3.94
N THR A 508 -1.57 17.93 3.10
CA THR A 508 -1.43 19.23 2.43
C THR A 508 -1.52 20.37 3.45
N ALA A 509 -2.53 20.34 4.33
CA ALA A 509 -2.71 21.34 5.38
C ALA A 509 -1.51 21.37 6.35
N SER A 510 -0.96 20.20 6.71
CA SER A 510 0.24 20.09 7.55
C SER A 510 1.44 20.74 6.89
N GLY A 511 1.67 20.51 5.60
CA GLY A 511 2.78 21.12 4.88
C GLY A 511 2.67 22.65 4.81
N LEU A 512 1.47 23.17 4.57
CA LEU A 512 1.22 24.62 4.59
C LEU A 512 1.47 25.24 5.98
N LEU A 513 1.03 24.55 7.03
CA LEU A 513 1.25 25.00 8.39
C LEU A 513 2.74 25.01 8.77
N ASP A 514 3.49 23.97 8.38
CA ASP A 514 4.93 23.90 8.62
C ASP A 514 5.68 25.02 7.88
N GLN A 515 5.22 25.37 6.68
CA GLN A 515 5.72 26.53 5.93
C GLN A 515 5.45 27.84 6.69
N ARG A 516 4.21 28.08 7.15
CA ARG A 516 3.88 29.29 7.94
C ARG A 516 4.69 29.39 9.24
N ARG A 517 4.89 28.27 9.93
CA ARG A 517 5.76 28.20 11.14
C ARG A 517 7.22 28.50 10.81
N LEU A 518 7.70 28.11 9.63
CA LEU A 518 9.04 28.46 9.17
C LEU A 518 9.15 29.97 8.88
N GLU A 519 8.17 30.54 8.19
CA GLU A 519 8.08 31.98 7.92
C GLU A 519 8.03 32.78 9.24
N GLU A 520 7.28 32.33 10.25
CA GLU A 520 7.26 32.96 11.58
C GLU A 520 8.66 33.03 12.20
N ARG A 521 9.42 31.91 12.15
CA ARG A 521 10.78 31.84 12.68
C ARG A 521 11.74 32.76 11.92
N GLN A 522 11.60 32.86 10.60
CA GLN A 522 12.44 33.72 9.76
C GLN A 522 12.20 35.20 10.08
N VAL A 523 10.93 35.64 10.09
CA VAL A 523 10.55 37.02 10.42
C VAL A 523 11.03 37.40 11.83
N ARG A 524 10.88 36.49 12.81
CA ARG A 524 11.38 36.70 14.18
C ARG A 524 12.89 36.83 14.26
N ARG A 525 13.64 36.06 13.47
CA ARG A 525 15.11 36.10 13.45
C ARG A 525 15.62 37.38 12.79
N ASP A 526 15.04 37.76 11.66
CA ASP A 526 15.61 38.75 10.76
C ASP A 526 15.26 40.19 11.20
N ALA A 527 14.02 40.44 11.65
CA ALA A 527 13.55 41.77 12.01
C ALA A 527 13.29 41.99 13.51
N ARG A 528 13.29 40.91 14.32
CA ARG A 528 12.93 40.92 15.77
C ARG A 528 11.68 41.77 16.09
N PRO A 529 10.57 41.61 15.34
CA PRO A 529 9.36 42.40 15.54
C PRO A 529 8.73 42.14 16.90
N VAL A 530 8.00 43.15 17.40
CA VAL A 530 7.28 43.12 18.67
C VAL A 530 5.78 43.18 18.39
N THR A 531 5.02 42.19 18.84
CA THR A 531 3.56 42.17 18.60
C THR A 531 2.82 43.18 19.49
N ALA A 532 1.56 43.47 19.14
CA ALA A 532 0.72 44.37 19.94
C ALA A 532 0.53 43.81 21.36
N ASP A 533 0.33 42.49 21.44
CA ASP A 533 0.11 41.78 22.71
C ASP A 533 1.36 41.75 23.58
N GLU A 534 2.55 41.60 23.00
CA GLU A 534 3.82 41.64 23.75
C GLU A 534 4.03 43.03 24.41
N LEU A 535 3.76 44.11 23.67
CA LEU A 535 3.82 45.47 24.22
C LEU A 535 2.70 45.72 25.25
N ALA A 536 1.49 45.24 24.99
CA ALA A 536 0.37 45.36 25.92
C ALA A 536 0.65 44.60 27.23
N GLY A 537 1.23 43.40 27.15
CA GLY A 537 1.63 42.60 28.31
C GLY A 537 2.70 43.29 29.15
N ALA A 538 3.76 43.82 28.52
CA ALA A 538 4.79 44.58 29.22
C ALA A 538 4.22 45.83 29.92
N ARG A 539 3.29 46.54 29.26
CA ARG A 539 2.59 47.68 29.86
C ARG A 539 1.68 47.27 31.02
N ALA A 540 0.98 46.15 30.91
CA ALA A 540 0.13 45.63 31.98
C ALA A 540 0.95 45.30 33.25
N VAL A 541 2.10 44.61 33.10
CA VAL A 541 2.99 44.31 34.23
C VAL A 541 3.53 45.59 34.88
N ARG A 542 3.94 46.57 34.06
CA ARG A 542 4.37 47.89 34.56
C ARG A 542 3.25 48.59 35.33
N ASP A 543 2.04 48.61 34.76
CA ASP A 543 0.88 49.32 35.33
C ASP A 543 0.40 48.66 36.63
N GLU A 544 0.47 47.33 36.71
CA GLU A 544 0.20 46.58 37.94
C GLU A 544 1.22 46.91 39.04
N ARG A 545 2.52 46.93 38.72
CA ARG A 545 3.56 47.35 39.68
C ARG A 545 3.40 48.78 40.14
N TRP A 546 3.11 49.69 39.21
CA TRP A 546 2.84 51.09 39.54
C TRP A 546 1.61 51.24 40.44
N SER A 547 0.53 50.52 40.15
CA SER A 547 -0.68 50.50 40.98
C SER A 547 -0.39 50.03 42.40
N GLY A 548 0.36 48.94 42.54
CA GLY A 548 0.78 48.41 43.85
C GLY A 548 1.63 49.40 44.64
N LEU A 549 2.61 50.03 44.00
CA LEU A 549 3.47 51.03 44.62
C LEU A 549 2.66 52.27 45.05
N ARG A 550 1.76 52.75 44.18
CA ARG A 550 0.87 53.88 44.47
C ARG A 550 -0.04 53.60 45.67
N ALA A 551 -0.56 52.38 45.79
CA ALA A 551 -1.38 51.97 46.93
C ALA A 551 -0.56 51.93 48.24
N SER A 552 0.67 51.41 48.19
CA SER A 552 1.60 51.38 49.32
C SER A 552 1.94 52.80 49.84
N ILE A 553 2.23 53.71 48.92
CA ILE A 553 2.49 55.13 49.23
C ILE A 553 1.25 55.81 49.83
N ALA A 554 0.06 55.55 49.27
CA ALA A 554 -1.20 56.11 49.79
C ALA A 554 -1.54 55.58 51.20
N ALA A 555 -1.09 54.38 51.55
CA ALA A 555 -1.22 53.80 52.89
C ALA A 555 -0.14 54.29 53.88
N GLY A 556 0.74 55.21 53.48
CA GLY A 556 1.76 55.83 54.33
C GLY A 556 3.07 55.04 54.42
N ALA A 557 3.25 53.99 53.63
CA ALA A 557 4.53 53.28 53.55
C ALA A 557 5.47 53.97 52.54
N PRO A 558 6.69 54.37 52.93
CA PRO A 558 7.66 54.90 51.98
C PRO A 558 8.09 53.81 50.99
N PRO A 559 8.24 54.14 49.69
CA PRO A 559 8.64 53.17 48.68
C PRO A 559 10.05 52.67 48.95
N ARG A 560 10.28 51.35 48.84
CA ARG A 560 11.64 50.79 48.96
C ARG A 560 12.41 51.02 47.67
N GLU A 561 13.71 51.23 47.78
CA GLU A 561 14.60 51.44 46.64
C GLU A 561 14.48 50.32 45.58
N ALA A 562 14.41 49.06 46.02
CA ALA A 562 14.20 47.91 45.14
C ALA A 562 12.87 47.94 44.35
N GLU A 563 11.80 48.50 44.92
CA GLU A 563 10.50 48.61 44.23
C GLU A 563 10.53 49.70 43.16
N VAL A 564 11.26 50.78 43.42
CA VAL A 564 11.50 51.88 42.48
C VAL A 564 12.41 51.42 41.33
N ASP A 565 13.44 50.64 41.63
CA ASP A 565 14.35 50.05 40.62
C ASP A 565 13.61 49.05 39.72
N GLU A 566 12.77 48.18 40.31
CA GLU A 566 11.94 47.24 39.55
C GLU A 566 10.99 47.97 38.59
N LEU A 567 10.30 49.01 39.09
CA LEU A 567 9.41 49.83 38.26
C LEU A 567 10.19 50.56 37.14
N SER A 568 11.34 51.15 37.45
CA SER A 568 12.17 51.87 36.49
C SER A 568 12.63 50.95 35.37
N ARG A 569 13.01 49.71 35.70
CA ARG A 569 13.35 48.67 34.73
C ARG A 569 12.14 48.31 33.83
N LEU A 570 10.95 48.12 34.41
CA LEU A 570 9.73 47.81 33.66
C LEU A 570 9.30 48.95 32.72
N VAL A 571 9.49 50.20 33.13
CA VAL A 571 9.27 51.37 32.27
C VAL A 571 10.23 51.34 31.08
N ALA A 572 11.54 51.18 31.33
CA ALA A 572 12.54 51.11 30.28
C ALA A 572 12.30 49.94 29.31
N GLU A 573 11.85 48.80 29.82
CA GLU A 573 11.51 47.62 29.01
C GLU A 573 10.29 47.88 28.09
N ALA A 574 9.21 48.45 28.63
CA ALA A 574 8.02 48.80 27.86
C ALA A 574 8.31 49.86 26.78
N ASP A 575 9.16 50.85 27.07
CA ASP A 575 9.57 51.87 26.10
C ASP A 575 10.48 51.28 25.02
N ALA A 576 11.44 50.42 25.38
CA ALA A 576 12.29 49.72 24.43
C ALA A 576 11.49 48.77 23.51
N LEU A 577 10.40 48.18 24.00
CA LEU A 577 9.46 47.39 23.19
C LEU A 577 8.64 48.29 22.26
N ALA A 578 8.21 49.46 22.72
CA ALA A 578 7.46 50.41 21.90
C ALA A 578 8.29 50.95 20.73
N VAL A 579 9.56 51.31 20.97
CA VAL A 579 10.49 51.76 19.93
C VAL A 579 10.77 50.63 18.94
N ARG A 580 11.09 49.42 19.41
CA ARG A 580 11.30 48.26 18.52
C ARG A 580 10.09 47.93 17.67
N ARG A 581 8.88 48.04 18.22
CA ARG A 581 7.63 47.86 17.45
C ARG A 581 7.48 48.92 16.36
N PHE A 582 7.89 50.16 16.62
CA PHE A 582 7.87 51.23 15.63
C PHE A 582 8.91 50.99 14.52
N ASP A 583 10.14 50.66 14.89
CA ASP A 583 11.24 50.40 13.95
C ASP A 583 10.96 49.16 13.08
N ALA A 584 10.28 48.15 13.62
CA ALA A 584 9.89 46.92 12.93
C ALA A 584 8.37 46.83 12.68
N ALA A 585 7.70 47.96 12.40
CA ALA A 585 6.24 48.01 12.29
C ALA A 585 5.66 47.09 11.21
N GLU A 586 6.25 47.08 10.01
CA GLU A 586 5.80 46.20 8.91
C GLU A 586 5.97 44.72 9.26
N ALA A 587 7.15 44.33 9.75
CA ALA A 587 7.43 42.97 10.20
C ALA A 587 6.54 42.54 11.38
N SER A 588 6.11 43.48 12.23
CA SER A 588 5.21 43.21 13.35
C SER A 588 3.77 42.94 12.88
N VAL A 589 3.31 43.63 11.84
CA VAL A 589 2.01 43.36 11.19
C VAL A 589 2.06 42.03 10.45
N GLU A 590 3.14 41.76 9.73
CA GLU A 590 3.35 40.49 9.02
C GLU A 590 3.38 39.31 10.00
N LEU A 591 4.14 39.40 11.09
CA LEU A 591 4.18 38.37 12.14
C LEU A 591 2.78 38.09 12.72
N GLN A 592 1.96 39.13 12.92
CA GLN A 592 0.61 38.96 13.44
C GLN A 592 -0.31 38.23 12.44
N LYS A 593 -0.17 38.50 11.14
CA LYS A 593 -0.88 37.76 10.07
C LYS A 593 -0.44 36.29 10.02
N ILE A 594 0.87 36.04 10.03
CA ILE A 594 1.41 34.67 10.03
C ILE A 594 0.90 33.88 11.23
N ARG A 595 0.83 34.50 12.42
CA ARG A 595 0.27 33.86 13.62
C ARG A 595 -1.21 33.51 13.50
N ALA A 596 -2.01 34.41 12.94
CA ALA A 596 -3.42 34.13 12.66
C ALA A 596 -3.59 32.99 11.64
N ASP A 597 -2.75 32.95 10.60
CA ASP A 597 -2.72 31.85 9.61
C ASP A 597 -2.32 30.52 10.25
N ILE A 598 -1.34 30.52 11.18
CA ILE A 598 -0.93 29.34 11.94
C ILE A 598 -2.09 28.84 12.81
N GLU A 599 -2.75 29.74 13.54
CA GLU A 599 -3.88 29.39 14.40
C GLU A 599 -5.05 28.79 13.59
N LEU A 600 -5.39 29.40 12.46
CA LEU A 600 -6.40 28.87 11.54
C LEU A 600 -5.99 27.50 10.97
N GLY A 601 -4.71 27.35 10.61
CA GLY A 601 -4.15 26.10 10.11
C GLY A 601 -4.17 24.98 11.16
N ASP A 602 -3.85 25.28 12.42
CA ASP A 602 -3.94 24.36 13.56
C ASP A 602 -5.39 23.91 13.80
N GLN A 603 -6.36 24.84 13.78
CA GLN A 603 -7.79 24.51 13.88
C GLN A 603 -8.27 23.64 12.70
N HIS A 604 -7.82 23.94 11.49
CA HIS A 604 -8.16 23.15 10.31
C HIS A 604 -7.60 21.72 10.39
N LEU A 605 -6.33 21.55 10.80
CA LEU A 605 -5.73 20.24 11.05
C LEU A 605 -6.48 19.45 12.12
N ALA A 606 -6.84 20.09 13.24
CA ALA A 606 -7.63 19.46 14.29
C ALA A 606 -8.98 18.94 13.77
N SER A 607 -9.64 19.70 12.88
CA SER A 607 -10.89 19.27 12.23
C SER A 607 -10.71 18.07 11.29
N LEU A 608 -9.60 18.03 10.54
CA LEU A 608 -9.27 16.90 9.66
C LEU A 608 -8.92 15.65 10.48
N ASP A 609 -8.21 15.82 11.59
CA ASP A 609 -7.91 14.73 12.53
C ASP A 609 -9.15 14.18 13.22
N ALA A 610 -10.16 15.01 13.46
CA ALA A 610 -11.48 14.55 13.94
C ALA A 610 -12.22 13.75 12.86
N ARG A 611 -12.28 14.27 11.61
CA ARG A 611 -12.89 13.56 10.46
C ARG A 611 -12.23 12.21 10.18
N LEU A 612 -10.91 12.12 10.29
CA LEU A 612 -10.20 10.85 10.11
C LEU A 612 -10.56 9.82 11.17
N ARG A 613 -10.67 10.24 12.43
CA ARG A 613 -11.14 9.38 13.52
C ARG A 613 -12.56 8.87 13.27
N GLU A 614 -13.47 9.75 12.84
CA GLU A 614 -14.84 9.36 12.47
C GLU A 614 -14.85 8.33 11.32
N HIS A 615 -14.02 8.51 10.30
CA HIS A 615 -13.90 7.54 9.21
C HIS A 615 -13.28 6.21 9.66
N ASP A 616 -12.29 6.21 10.54
CA ASP A 616 -11.72 4.99 11.12
C ASP A 616 -12.77 4.24 11.99
N GLU A 617 -13.55 4.95 12.81
CA GLU A 617 -14.65 4.37 13.58
C GLU A 617 -15.75 3.78 12.67
N ALA A 618 -16.17 4.52 11.65
CA ALA A 618 -17.17 4.06 10.69
C ALA A 618 -16.70 2.83 9.89
N ARG A 619 -15.39 2.75 9.61
CA ARG A 619 -14.75 1.61 8.96
C ARG A 619 -14.76 0.38 9.86
N ASP A 620 -14.44 0.56 11.14
CA ASP A 620 -14.47 -0.52 12.12
C ASP A 620 -15.91 -1.01 12.37
N ASP A 621 -16.91 -0.13 12.36
CA ASP A 621 -18.33 -0.50 12.37
C ASP A 621 -18.72 -1.32 11.14
N ALA A 622 -18.31 -0.91 9.95
CA ALA A 622 -18.57 -1.65 8.73
C ALA A 622 -17.88 -3.03 8.73
N ARG A 623 -16.69 -3.14 9.32
CA ARG A 623 -16.00 -4.42 9.55
C ARG A 623 -16.70 -5.29 10.58
N ARG A 624 -17.22 -4.72 11.66
CA ARG A 624 -18.07 -5.43 12.63
C ARG A 624 -19.34 -5.98 11.97
N ALA A 625 -19.98 -5.19 11.10
CA ALA A 625 -21.12 -5.65 10.31
C ALA A 625 -20.75 -6.80 9.38
N LEU A 626 -19.57 -6.74 8.73
CA LEU A 626 -19.05 -7.85 7.92
C LEU A 626 -18.83 -9.12 8.74
N VAL A 627 -18.29 -9.01 9.96
CA VAL A 627 -18.14 -10.15 10.88
C VAL A 627 -19.50 -10.70 11.32
N ALA A 628 -20.50 -9.83 11.52
CA ALA A 628 -21.85 -10.24 11.88
C ALA A 628 -22.52 -11.07 10.75
N LEU A 629 -22.35 -10.70 9.48
CA LEU A 629 -22.83 -11.49 8.33
C LEU A 629 -22.21 -12.88 8.23
N GLN A 630 -21.06 -13.09 8.87
CA GLN A 630 -20.36 -14.37 8.88
C GLN A 630 -20.78 -15.28 10.03
N ARG A 631 -21.58 -14.78 10.98
CA ARG A 631 -22.11 -15.60 12.08
C ARG A 631 -22.99 -16.71 11.49
N GLY A 632 -22.67 -17.95 11.85
CA GLY A 632 -23.37 -19.14 11.33
C GLY A 632 -22.73 -19.77 10.09
N LEU A 633 -21.77 -19.11 9.43
CA LEU A 633 -21.02 -19.71 8.32
C LEU A 633 -19.88 -20.62 8.79
N GLY A 634 -19.40 -20.45 10.02
CA GLY A 634 -18.26 -21.19 10.57
C GLY A 634 -16.92 -20.84 9.93
N VAL A 635 -16.84 -19.69 9.26
CA VAL A 635 -15.62 -19.14 8.65
C VAL A 635 -15.42 -17.69 9.10
N ALA A 636 -14.15 -17.28 9.16
CA ALA A 636 -13.76 -15.89 9.37
C ALA A 636 -12.97 -15.43 8.14
N LEU A 637 -13.52 -14.44 7.43
CA LEU A 637 -13.04 -13.88 6.18
C LEU A 637 -12.95 -12.36 6.35
N ASP A 638 -11.78 -11.82 6.01
CA ASP A 638 -11.45 -10.43 6.34
C ASP A 638 -12.03 -9.40 5.36
N THR A 639 -12.57 -9.85 4.23
CA THR A 639 -13.07 -8.96 3.17
C THR A 639 -14.42 -9.42 2.60
N PRO A 640 -15.29 -8.48 2.17
CA PRO A 640 -16.54 -8.81 1.49
C PRO A 640 -16.33 -9.63 0.21
N ALA A 641 -15.22 -9.38 -0.51
CA ALA A 641 -14.85 -10.14 -1.70
C ALA A 641 -14.54 -11.61 -1.39
N ALA A 642 -13.81 -11.88 -0.30
CA ALA A 642 -13.55 -13.24 0.15
C ALA A 642 -14.84 -13.95 0.58
N LEU A 643 -15.75 -13.24 1.26
CA LEU A 643 -17.06 -13.78 1.64
C LEU A 643 -17.91 -14.13 0.40
N ARG A 644 -17.98 -13.24 -0.60
CA ARG A 644 -18.67 -13.53 -1.87
C ARG A 644 -18.07 -14.73 -2.61
N ALA A 645 -16.74 -14.80 -2.69
CA ALA A 645 -16.06 -15.94 -3.30
C ALA A 645 -16.40 -17.26 -2.59
N TRP A 646 -16.47 -17.24 -1.26
CA TRP A 646 -16.86 -18.40 -0.46
C TRP A 646 -18.32 -18.81 -0.71
N VAL A 647 -19.27 -17.86 -0.80
CA VAL A 647 -20.68 -18.14 -1.11
C VAL A 647 -20.83 -18.78 -2.50
N HIS A 648 -20.12 -18.27 -3.51
CA HIS A 648 -20.10 -18.89 -4.84
C HIS A 648 -19.48 -20.30 -4.84
N ALA A 649 -18.36 -20.47 -4.12
CA ALA A 649 -17.74 -21.78 -3.97
C ALA A 649 -18.68 -22.79 -3.28
N ARG A 650 -19.44 -22.36 -2.26
CA ARG A 650 -20.48 -23.18 -1.61
C ARG A 650 -21.56 -23.60 -2.61
N ALA A 651 -22.09 -22.65 -3.39
CA ALA A 651 -23.09 -22.95 -4.40
C ALA A 651 -22.58 -23.97 -5.44
N HIS A 652 -21.33 -23.84 -5.86
CA HIS A 652 -20.69 -24.78 -6.78
C HIS A 652 -20.57 -26.20 -6.20
N VAL A 653 -20.14 -26.33 -4.93
CA VAL A 653 -20.07 -27.64 -4.25
C VAL A 653 -21.46 -28.28 -4.13
N LEU A 654 -22.49 -27.50 -3.79
CA LEU A 654 -23.86 -28.00 -3.68
C LEU A 654 -24.46 -28.42 -5.03
N ASP A 655 -24.16 -27.71 -6.11
CA ASP A 655 -24.58 -28.09 -7.46
C ASP A 655 -23.91 -29.39 -7.92
N LEU A 656 -22.59 -29.53 -7.72
CA LEU A 656 -21.87 -30.78 -7.98
C LEU A 656 -22.41 -31.95 -7.14
N ALA A 657 -22.79 -31.69 -5.88
CA ALA A 657 -23.41 -32.70 -5.03
C ALA A 657 -24.82 -33.09 -5.49
N ALA A 658 -25.63 -32.14 -5.96
CA ALA A 658 -26.95 -32.40 -6.51
C ALA A 658 -26.89 -33.21 -7.82
N GLN A 659 -25.92 -32.93 -8.68
CA GLN A 659 -25.63 -33.73 -9.89
C GLN A 659 -25.24 -35.18 -9.53
N THR A 660 -24.52 -35.37 -8.42
CA THR A 660 -24.17 -36.71 -7.91
C THR A 660 -25.40 -37.48 -7.41
N GLN A 661 -26.39 -36.80 -6.83
CA GLN A 661 -27.65 -37.41 -6.35
C GLN A 661 -28.67 -37.72 -7.46
N ARG A 662 -28.65 -36.96 -8.57
CA ARG A 662 -29.51 -37.20 -9.74
C ARG A 662 -29.00 -38.32 -10.65
N SER A 663 -27.75 -38.76 -10.48
CA SER A 663 -27.21 -39.92 -11.18
C SER A 663 -27.79 -41.21 -10.56
N PRO A 664 -28.30 -42.19 -11.35
CA PRO A 664 -29.06 -43.31 -10.83
C PRO A 664 -28.24 -44.14 -9.82
N ARG A 665 -28.66 -44.15 -8.56
CA ARG A 665 -28.06 -44.96 -7.50
C ARG A 665 -28.35 -46.45 -7.74
N ARG A 666 -27.34 -47.29 -7.48
CA ARG A 666 -27.44 -48.76 -7.36
C ARG A 666 -28.67 -49.16 -6.52
N PRO A 667 -29.48 -50.14 -6.95
CA PRO A 667 -30.25 -50.94 -6.00
C PRO A 667 -29.26 -51.79 -5.18
N THR A 668 -29.30 -51.62 -3.87
CA THR A 668 -28.59 -52.47 -2.92
C THR A 668 -29.13 -53.89 -2.99
N SER A 669 -28.25 -54.86 -3.23
CA SER A 669 -28.57 -56.29 -3.23
C SER A 669 -29.08 -56.73 -1.85
N CYS A 670 -30.31 -57.22 -1.79
CA CYS A 670 -30.71 -58.13 -0.71
C CYS A 670 -29.79 -59.36 -0.76
N ALA A 671 -29.11 -59.64 0.36
CA ALA A 671 -28.44 -60.92 0.58
C ALA A 671 -29.50 -62.01 0.85
N PRO A 672 -29.30 -63.25 0.37
CA PRO A 672 -30.21 -64.33 0.69
C PRO A 672 -29.88 -64.90 2.09
N ARG A 673 -30.91 -65.04 2.92
CA ARG A 673 -31.04 -66.11 3.90
C ARG A 673 -32.37 -66.79 3.69
#